data_AF-A0A3P9KEN8-F1
#
_entry.id   AF-A0A3P9KEN8-F1
#
_cell.length_a   1.000
_cell.length_b   1.000
_cell.length_c   1.000
_cell.angle_alpha   90.00
_cell.angle_beta   90.00
_cell.angle_gamma   90.00
#
_symmetry.space_group_name_H-M   'P 1'
#
loop_
_entity.id
_entity.type
_entity.pdbx_description
1 polymer ?
#
loop_
_entity_poly.entity_id
_entity_poly.type
_entity_poly.pdbx_seq_one_letter_code
_entity_poly.pdbx_strand_id
1 'polypeptide(L)'
;MAPPVALQNKSSESPRLLGARSRPPAAEQAAVERHSAAVRPRYRSENCPRLGEAGSRESLLSAAAALDASPRSHEAEGEEAAAGRGAAHSRSPLPAERGAVVSVPGPSVRQLARHGRSARHPRHTGNGEQGKAFPLTDADRVDQAYRENGFNIFVSDRISLNRSVPDIRHPNCKQKLYAERLPNTSIIIPFHNEGWSSLLRTVHSVLNRSPPQLIAEIILVDDFSDKDHLKGALEEYMARLPKVRILRTKKREGLIRTRLLGAAAAKGEVITFLDSHCEANINWLPPLLDRIALNRKTIVCPMIDVIDHDNFGYETQAGDAMRGAFDWEMYYKRIPIPAELQKNDPSEPFESPVMAGGLFAVDRKWFWELGGYDTGLEIWGGEQYEISFKVWMCGGRMEDIPCSRVGHIYRKYVPYKVPGGVSLARNLKRVAEVWMDEYAEYVYQRRPEYRHLSAGDVAAQKELRSTLNCKSFKWFMKEVAWDLPKHYPPVEPPAAAWGEVRSAASGLCLESKHFVSGTPIRLESCVKGRADVSWGHGQVFTFGWREDIRVGDPMHTKKVCFDAVSHNSPVTLYDCHGMRGNQLWRYRKDKSLYHPVSNSCVDSNASERRVFMNVCNPASASQQWLFEKTNATVLELFNHGVN
;
A
#
# COMPACT_ATOMS: atom_id res chain seq x y z
N MET A 1 -57.41 -11.51 22.87
CA MET A 1 -58.34 -10.71 23.72
C MET A 1 -57.60 -9.47 24.19
N ALA A 2 -58.33 -8.41 24.55
CA ALA A 2 -57.84 -7.09 24.97
C ALA A 2 -58.74 -6.59 26.14
N PRO A 3 -58.58 -5.40 26.77
CA PRO A 3 -57.69 -4.26 26.49
C PRO A 3 -56.96 -3.77 27.80
N PRO A 4 -56.62 -2.46 28.04
CA PRO A 4 -55.73 -2.02 29.14
C PRO A 4 -56.34 -1.00 30.15
N VAL A 5 -55.53 -0.57 31.15
CA VAL A 5 -55.65 0.67 32.00
C VAL A 5 -54.21 1.05 32.47
N ALA A 6 -53.65 2.27 32.56
CA ALA A 6 -53.99 3.69 32.27
C ALA A 6 -54.22 4.66 33.47
N LEU A 7 -53.53 5.84 33.46
CA LEU A 7 -53.72 7.02 34.37
C LEU A 7 -53.28 6.76 35.86
N GLN A 8 -53.08 7.69 36.82
CA GLN A 8 -52.83 9.15 36.97
C GLN A 8 -52.35 9.40 38.45
N ASN A 9 -51.85 10.54 39.00
CA ASN A 9 -51.36 11.88 38.59
C ASN A 9 -50.59 12.54 39.79
N LYS A 10 -50.04 13.78 39.66
CA LYS A 10 -49.82 14.86 40.68
C LYS A 10 -49.06 14.55 42.01
N SER A 11 -47.93 15.21 42.31
CA SER A 11 -47.75 16.51 43.02
C SER A 11 -48.11 16.49 44.53
N SER A 12 -47.43 17.17 45.48
CA SER A 12 -46.50 18.31 45.44
C SER A 12 -45.69 18.47 46.77
N GLU A 13 -44.96 19.58 46.91
CA GLU A 13 -44.39 20.20 48.14
C GLU A 13 -42.97 19.81 48.62
N SER A 14 -42.38 20.70 49.41
CA SER A 14 -40.98 20.69 49.88
C SER A 14 -40.80 21.61 51.10
N PRO A 15 -39.79 21.41 51.95
CA PRO A 15 -39.29 22.47 52.83
C PRO A 15 -37.86 22.95 52.51
N ARG A 16 -37.74 24.27 52.65
CA ARG A 16 -36.58 25.16 52.86
C ARG A 16 -35.63 24.65 54.00
N LEU A 17 -34.38 25.11 54.19
CA LEU A 17 -33.54 26.16 53.59
C LEU A 17 -32.05 25.98 54.01
N LEU A 18 -31.18 26.94 53.62
CA LEU A 18 -29.76 27.15 53.99
C LEU A 18 -28.73 26.22 53.31
N GLY A 19 -27.59 26.72 52.80
CA GLY A 19 -27.25 28.13 52.55
C GLY A 19 -25.76 28.44 52.32
N ALA A 20 -25.32 28.54 51.06
CA ALA A 20 -24.04 29.18 50.68
C ALA A 20 -24.12 29.76 49.25
N ARG A 21 -23.42 30.87 48.98
CA ARG A 21 -23.33 31.51 47.65
C ARG A 21 -21.92 32.04 47.38
N SER A 22 -21.40 31.75 46.20
CA SER A 22 -20.39 32.57 45.51
C SER A 22 -20.62 32.46 43.99
N ARG A 23 -20.14 33.44 43.21
CA ARG A 23 -20.40 33.58 41.76
C ARG A 23 -19.19 33.13 40.93
N PRO A 24 -19.39 32.71 39.67
CA PRO A 24 -18.30 32.46 38.73
C PRO A 24 -17.76 33.77 38.10
N PRO A 25 -16.49 33.79 37.65
CA PRO A 25 -15.97 34.83 36.75
C PRO A 25 -16.36 34.56 35.29
N ALA A 26 -16.30 35.60 34.46
CA ALA A 26 -16.59 35.55 33.02
C ALA A 26 -15.31 35.42 32.17
N ALA A 27 -15.47 35.34 30.84
CA ALA A 27 -14.37 35.35 29.88
C ALA A 27 -13.91 36.78 29.53
N GLU A 28 -12.67 36.91 29.06
CA GLU A 28 -12.11 38.15 28.51
C GLU A 28 -11.21 37.83 27.30
N GLN A 29 -11.17 38.72 26.30
CA GLN A 29 -10.40 38.56 25.06
C GLN A 29 -9.73 39.89 24.65
N ALA A 30 -8.40 39.91 24.59
CA ALA A 30 -7.56 40.82 23.80
C ALA A 30 -6.20 40.12 23.59
N ALA A 31 -5.65 39.93 22.37
CA ALA A 31 -5.33 40.86 21.29
C ALA A 31 -4.02 41.64 21.51
N VAL A 32 -2.91 41.10 20.99
CA VAL A 32 -1.62 41.79 20.74
C VAL A 32 -1.07 41.30 19.38
N GLU A 33 -0.29 42.14 18.70
CA GLU A 33 -0.08 42.09 17.26
C GLU A 33 1.19 41.35 16.77
N ARG A 34 1.37 41.35 15.45
CA ARG A 34 2.54 40.82 14.73
C ARG A 34 3.78 41.70 14.96
N HIS A 35 4.94 41.10 15.22
CA HIS A 35 6.20 41.48 14.56
C HIS A 35 7.34 40.49 14.84
N SER A 36 8.12 40.17 13.80
CA SER A 36 9.50 39.70 13.90
C SER A 36 10.21 39.91 12.56
N ALA A 37 10.93 41.04 12.45
CA ALA A 37 11.86 41.29 11.35
C ALA A 37 13.25 40.72 11.70
N ALA A 38 14.07 40.45 10.69
CA ALA A 38 15.38 39.81 10.89
C ALA A 38 16.44 40.79 11.40
N VAL A 39 17.22 40.37 12.40
CA VAL A 39 18.50 41.00 12.79
C VAL A 39 19.55 39.91 13.03
N ARG A 40 20.76 40.09 12.48
CA ARG A 40 21.94 39.25 12.77
C ARG A 40 22.78 39.89 13.88
N PRO A 41 23.35 39.11 14.82
CA PRO A 41 24.56 39.49 15.52
C PRO A 41 25.80 38.99 14.77
N ARG A 42 26.67 39.92 14.34
CA ARG A 42 28.12 39.68 14.23
C ARG A 42 28.74 40.34 15.46
N TYR A 43 29.72 39.73 16.11
CA TYR A 43 30.89 40.47 16.59
C TYR A 43 32.14 39.56 16.73
N ARG A 44 33.29 40.23 16.74
CA ARG A 44 34.68 39.76 16.88
C ARG A 44 34.86 38.72 18.01
N SER A 45 35.70 37.68 17.93
CA SER A 45 37.07 37.50 17.37
C SER A 45 38.20 38.07 18.24
N GLU A 46 39.00 37.22 18.87
CA GLU A 46 40.38 37.57 19.25
C GLU A 46 41.30 36.33 19.37
N ASN A 47 42.55 36.55 18.93
CA ASN A 47 43.82 35.86 19.23
C ASN A 47 43.98 34.32 19.10
N CYS A 48 44.90 33.99 18.20
CA CYS A 48 45.61 32.71 18.05
C CYS A 48 47.04 32.86 18.61
N PRO A 49 47.74 31.77 18.94
CA PRO A 49 49.15 31.69 18.56
C PRO A 49 49.46 30.45 17.69
N ARG A 50 50.49 30.57 16.84
CA ARG A 50 50.94 29.52 15.90
C ARG A 50 52.24 28.86 16.37
N LEU A 51 52.29 27.53 16.25
CA LEU A 51 53.47 26.69 15.99
C LEU A 51 52.96 25.47 15.18
N GLY A 52 53.68 24.85 14.24
CA GLY A 52 54.96 25.21 13.61
C GLY A 52 55.71 23.98 13.07
N GLU A 53 55.67 23.75 11.74
CA GLU A 53 56.54 22.79 11.00
C GLU A 53 56.41 21.28 11.38
N ALA A 54 56.96 20.28 10.66
CA ALA A 54 57.15 20.06 9.20
C ALA A 54 57.41 18.55 8.91
N GLY A 55 57.27 18.11 7.66
CA GLY A 55 57.57 16.72 7.21
C GLY A 55 56.44 15.69 7.46
N SER A 56 56.45 14.50 6.85
CA SER A 56 57.38 13.88 5.87
C SER A 56 56.62 13.00 4.84
N ARG A 57 57.34 12.36 3.90
CA ARG A 57 56.81 11.37 2.93
C ARG A 57 57.00 9.93 3.43
N GLU A 58 56.17 9.03 2.88
CA GLU A 58 56.36 7.58 2.55
C GLU A 58 55.06 6.82 2.88
N SER A 59 54.24 6.38 1.91
CA SER A 59 54.41 5.33 0.88
C SER A 59 54.26 3.90 1.41
N LEU A 60 53.20 3.19 0.97
CA LEU A 60 53.25 1.74 0.71
C LEU A 60 52.13 1.31 -0.26
N LEU A 61 52.57 0.72 -1.37
CA LEU A 61 51.84 -0.14 -2.32
C LEU A 61 51.79 -1.57 -1.73
N SER A 62 51.09 -2.60 -2.23
CA SER A 62 50.05 -2.84 -3.25
C SER A 62 49.59 -4.30 -3.08
N ALA A 63 48.38 -4.69 -3.52
CA ALA A 63 48.09 -6.08 -3.94
C ALA A 63 46.73 -6.24 -4.66
N ALA A 64 46.75 -6.34 -6.00
CA ALA A 64 45.93 -7.27 -6.80
C ALA A 64 46.25 -7.05 -8.30
N ALA A 65 46.35 -8.13 -9.08
CA ALA A 65 46.68 -8.06 -10.51
C ALA A 65 45.44 -7.99 -11.40
N ALA A 66 45.56 -7.30 -12.53
CA ALA A 66 44.73 -7.51 -13.72
C ALA A 66 45.58 -8.18 -14.80
N LEU A 67 44.97 -9.03 -15.63
CA LEU A 67 45.57 -9.54 -16.86
C LEU A 67 44.89 -8.89 -18.06
N ASP A 68 45.71 -8.51 -19.04
CA ASP A 68 45.34 -7.71 -20.20
C ASP A 68 44.96 -8.60 -21.41
N ALA A 69 44.19 -8.06 -22.36
CA ALA A 69 43.72 -8.78 -23.54
C ALA A 69 43.33 -7.86 -24.71
N SER A 70 44.19 -7.77 -25.75
CA SER A 70 43.90 -7.38 -27.15
C SER A 70 45.22 -7.42 -27.98
N PRO A 71 45.21 -7.21 -29.31
CA PRO A 71 44.65 -8.12 -30.31
C PRO A 71 45.63 -8.36 -31.50
N ARG A 72 45.26 -9.17 -32.51
CA ARG A 72 45.81 -9.09 -33.88
C ARG A 72 44.88 -9.74 -34.93
N SER A 73 45.14 -9.47 -36.21
CA SER A 73 44.18 -9.53 -37.33
C SER A 73 44.70 -10.28 -38.57
N HIS A 74 43.82 -10.40 -39.59
CA HIS A 74 44.01 -10.69 -41.03
C HIS A 74 43.56 -12.07 -41.57
N GLU A 75 42.64 -12.00 -42.55
CA GLU A 75 42.60 -12.67 -43.90
C GLU A 75 42.67 -14.23 -44.04
N ALA A 76 42.04 -14.89 -45.05
CA ALA A 76 40.98 -14.52 -46.03
C ALA A 76 40.44 -15.77 -46.81
N GLU A 77 39.35 -15.58 -47.58
CA GLU A 77 38.91 -16.30 -48.83
C GLU A 77 38.40 -17.78 -48.86
N GLY A 78 37.61 -18.11 -49.92
CA GLY A 78 37.00 -19.42 -50.29
C GLY A 78 35.53 -19.62 -49.82
N GLU A 79 34.45 -19.72 -50.61
CA GLU A 79 34.08 -20.47 -51.86
C GLU A 79 34.07 -22.03 -51.72
N GLU A 80 33.14 -22.80 -52.30
CA GLU A 80 31.71 -22.64 -52.69
C GLU A 80 31.08 -24.06 -52.93
N ALA A 81 29.74 -24.20 -52.93
CA ALA A 81 28.95 -25.30 -53.54
C ALA A 81 29.20 -26.79 -53.10
N ALA A 82 28.54 -27.83 -53.66
CA ALA A 82 27.09 -28.10 -53.61
C ALA A 82 26.74 -29.63 -53.78
N ALA A 83 25.60 -30.04 -53.21
CA ALA A 83 24.69 -31.18 -53.52
C ALA A 83 25.16 -32.53 -54.18
N GLY A 84 24.85 -33.65 -53.50
CA GLY A 84 23.77 -34.56 -53.98
C GLY A 84 24.04 -36.06 -54.35
N ARG A 85 23.15 -36.95 -53.85
CA ARG A 85 22.82 -38.35 -54.32
C ARG A 85 23.94 -39.42 -54.15
N GLY A 86 23.68 -40.74 -54.11
CA GLY A 86 22.43 -41.52 -53.92
C GLY A 86 22.54 -43.01 -54.38
N ALA A 87 21.84 -43.95 -53.70
CA ALA A 87 21.68 -45.41 -54.02
C ALA A 87 22.95 -46.31 -53.88
N ALA A 88 22.90 -47.67 -53.83
CA ALA A 88 21.94 -48.67 -53.28
C ALA A 88 22.58 -50.10 -53.30
N HIS A 89 21.87 -51.14 -52.80
CA HIS A 89 22.18 -52.60 -52.80
C HIS A 89 23.19 -53.13 -51.75
N SER A 90 23.17 -54.40 -51.29
CA SER A 90 22.07 -55.40 -51.14
C SER A 90 22.48 -56.63 -50.28
N ARG A 91 21.50 -57.42 -49.83
CA ARG A 91 21.56 -58.81 -49.27
C ARG A 91 22.07 -59.03 -47.84
N SER A 92 21.24 -59.77 -47.08
CA SER A 92 21.53 -60.47 -45.80
C SER A 92 21.79 -61.98 -46.08
N PRO A 93 22.23 -62.85 -45.14
CA PRO A 93 21.49 -63.16 -43.89
C PRO A 93 22.29 -63.51 -42.61
N LEU A 94 21.74 -63.08 -41.45
CA LEU A 94 21.67 -63.77 -40.14
C LEU A 94 22.94 -64.36 -39.43
N PRO A 95 22.94 -64.52 -38.08
CA PRO A 95 22.15 -63.85 -37.03
C PRO A 95 23.00 -63.34 -35.84
N ALA A 96 22.36 -62.60 -34.91
CA ALA A 96 22.47 -62.66 -33.44
C ALA A 96 22.60 -61.29 -32.72
N GLU A 97 22.25 -61.33 -31.43
CA GLU A 97 22.46 -60.31 -30.38
C GLU A 97 21.63 -59.00 -30.49
N ARG A 98 21.41 -58.35 -29.33
CA ARG A 98 20.38 -57.30 -29.14
C ARG A 98 21.00 -55.90 -29.03
N GLY A 99 20.96 -55.13 -30.12
CA GLY A 99 21.29 -53.70 -30.09
C GLY A 99 20.23 -52.88 -29.32
N ALA A 100 20.66 -52.11 -28.33
CA ALA A 100 19.77 -51.22 -27.58
C ALA A 100 19.42 -49.96 -28.39
N VAL A 101 18.13 -49.63 -28.49
CA VAL A 101 17.68 -48.35 -29.05
C VAL A 101 17.90 -47.26 -28.01
N VAL A 102 18.76 -46.28 -28.32
CA VAL A 102 18.93 -45.08 -27.50
C VAL A 102 17.67 -44.21 -27.64
N SER A 103 16.78 -44.30 -26.66
CA SER A 103 15.58 -43.47 -26.58
C SER A 103 15.95 -42.02 -26.23
N VAL A 104 15.69 -41.09 -27.14
CA VAL A 104 15.72 -39.65 -26.85
C VAL A 104 14.69 -39.36 -25.74
N PRO A 105 15.05 -38.68 -24.63
CA PRO A 105 14.09 -38.37 -23.58
C PRO A 105 12.99 -37.42 -24.08
N GLY A 106 11.73 -37.87 -24.00
CA GLY A 106 10.57 -37.00 -24.18
C GLY A 106 10.43 -35.96 -23.06
N PRO A 107 9.51 -34.99 -23.20
CA PRO A 107 9.28 -33.98 -22.18
C PRO A 107 8.91 -34.63 -20.84
N SER A 108 9.62 -34.27 -19.77
CA SER A 108 9.44 -34.89 -18.47
C SER A 108 8.07 -34.57 -17.87
N VAL A 109 7.30 -35.60 -17.55
CA VAL A 109 6.02 -35.48 -16.84
C VAL A 109 6.30 -34.88 -15.46
N ARG A 110 5.95 -33.61 -15.26
CA ARG A 110 6.05 -32.95 -13.94
C ARG A 110 5.12 -33.68 -12.96
N GLN A 111 5.71 -34.38 -11.99
CA GLN A 111 4.97 -34.95 -10.87
C GLN A 111 4.42 -33.81 -10.01
N LEU A 112 3.11 -33.86 -9.72
CA LEU A 112 2.38 -32.82 -9.00
C LEU A 112 1.94 -33.35 -7.62
N ALA A 113 2.23 -32.62 -6.57
CA ALA A 113 2.03 -33.04 -5.19
C ALA A 113 1.22 -32.03 -4.36
N ARG A 114 0.41 -32.55 -3.43
CA ARG A 114 -0.25 -31.74 -2.38
C ARG A 114 0.77 -31.39 -1.30
N HIS A 115 1.30 -30.18 -1.37
CA HIS A 115 2.29 -29.67 -0.41
C HIS A 115 1.70 -29.28 0.96
N GLY A 116 0.38 -29.20 1.08
CA GLY A 116 -0.29 -28.92 2.34
C GLY A 116 -0.41 -30.18 3.21
N ARG A 117 0.16 -30.15 4.42
CA ARG A 117 -0.29 -31.07 5.47
C ARG A 117 -1.78 -30.83 5.69
N SER A 118 -2.62 -31.80 5.33
CA SER A 118 -4.02 -31.85 5.76
C SER A 118 -4.10 -32.26 7.24
N ALA A 119 -3.43 -31.49 8.09
CA ALA A 119 -3.68 -31.54 9.52
C ALA A 119 -5.15 -31.14 9.72
N ARG A 120 -5.96 -32.09 10.20
CA ARG A 120 -7.19 -31.72 10.90
C ARG A 120 -6.73 -30.89 12.08
N HIS A 121 -6.80 -29.55 11.97
CA HIS A 121 -6.53 -28.69 13.11
C HIS A 121 -7.41 -29.18 14.26
N PRO A 122 -6.85 -29.37 15.47
CA PRO A 122 -7.65 -29.47 16.68
C PRO A 122 -8.71 -28.36 16.70
N ARG A 123 -9.82 -28.59 17.40
CA ARG A 123 -10.78 -27.52 17.68
C ARG A 123 -10.13 -26.53 18.66
N HIS A 124 -9.25 -25.67 18.16
CA HIS A 124 -8.57 -24.64 18.92
C HIS A 124 -9.63 -23.63 19.38
N THR A 125 -9.91 -23.63 20.68
CA THR A 125 -10.86 -22.73 21.33
C THR A 125 -10.10 -21.71 22.16
N GLY A 126 -10.32 -20.43 21.89
CA GLY A 126 -9.66 -19.32 22.59
C GLY A 126 -9.90 -17.99 21.89
N ASN A 127 -9.45 -16.90 22.50
CA ASN A 127 -9.54 -15.57 21.90
C ASN A 127 -8.62 -15.46 20.68
N GLY A 128 -9.11 -14.85 19.60
CA GLY A 128 -8.38 -14.73 18.33
C GLY A 128 -8.35 -15.99 17.44
N GLU A 129 -8.82 -17.14 17.93
CA GLU A 129 -8.85 -18.40 17.16
C GLU A 129 -9.84 -18.35 15.98
N GLN A 130 -9.52 -19.09 14.91
CA GLN A 130 -10.15 -18.99 13.59
C GLN A 130 -10.14 -17.55 13.04
N GLY A 131 -9.16 -16.73 13.45
CA GLY A 131 -9.05 -15.31 13.10
C GLY A 131 -10.21 -14.43 13.58
N LYS A 132 -11.01 -14.88 14.55
CA LYS A 132 -12.11 -14.06 15.08
C LYS A 132 -11.59 -12.84 15.83
N ALA A 133 -12.32 -11.73 15.74
CA ALA A 133 -12.09 -10.54 16.54
C ALA A 133 -12.00 -10.85 18.04
N PHE A 134 -11.05 -10.23 18.74
CA PHE A 134 -10.93 -10.32 20.19
C PHE A 134 -12.09 -9.57 20.87
N PRO A 135 -12.72 -10.13 21.91
CA PRO A 135 -13.79 -9.45 22.65
C PRO A 135 -13.22 -8.31 23.52
N LEU A 136 -13.14 -7.10 22.95
CA LEU A 136 -12.55 -5.91 23.57
C LEU A 136 -13.33 -5.41 24.79
N THR A 137 -12.67 -5.39 25.93
CA THR A 137 -13.06 -4.72 27.19
C THR A 137 -12.50 -3.29 27.25
N ASP A 138 -12.93 -2.47 28.22
CA ASP A 138 -12.46 -1.09 28.34
C ASP A 138 -10.96 -0.97 28.67
N ALA A 139 -10.40 -1.97 29.37
CA ALA A 139 -8.96 -2.08 29.61
C ALA A 139 -8.14 -2.25 28.30
N ASP A 140 -8.79 -2.72 27.23
CA ASP A 140 -8.19 -2.97 25.92
C ASP A 140 -8.26 -1.74 24.99
N ARG A 141 -9.00 -0.70 25.40
CA ARG A 141 -9.29 0.50 24.61
C ARG A 141 -8.42 1.72 24.97
N VAL A 142 -7.43 1.53 25.85
CA VAL A 142 -6.52 2.60 26.29
C VAL A 142 -5.42 2.90 25.26
N ASP A 143 -5.09 4.18 25.06
CA ASP A 143 -4.04 4.61 24.11
C ASP A 143 -2.68 3.92 24.35
N GLN A 144 -2.37 3.62 25.61
CA GLN A 144 -1.12 2.96 26.02
C GLN A 144 -0.92 1.61 25.32
N ALA A 145 -2.00 0.90 24.96
CA ALA A 145 -1.92 -0.38 24.23
C ALA A 145 -1.38 -0.22 22.79
N TYR A 146 -1.41 1.00 22.24
CA TYR A 146 -0.99 1.32 20.87
C TYR A 146 0.36 2.04 20.80
N ARG A 147 0.75 2.79 21.84
CA ARG A 147 1.88 3.75 21.82
C ARG A 147 3.20 3.20 21.27
N GLU A 148 3.50 1.94 21.54
CA GLU A 148 4.78 1.33 21.13
C GLU A 148 4.76 0.76 19.70
N ASN A 149 3.58 0.38 19.19
CA ASN A 149 3.44 -0.47 18.01
C ASN A 149 2.51 0.09 16.92
N GLY A 150 1.68 1.08 17.21
CA GLY A 150 0.59 1.51 16.33
C GLY A 150 -0.55 0.49 16.19
N PHE A 151 -0.53 -0.58 16.99
CA PHE A 151 -1.57 -1.61 17.10
C PHE A 151 -1.65 -2.12 18.55
N ASN A 152 -2.76 -2.76 18.91
CA ASN A 152 -3.10 -3.17 20.27
C ASN A 152 -2.23 -4.33 20.78
N ILE A 153 -1.11 -4.03 21.43
CA ILE A 153 -0.20 -5.07 21.95
C ILE A 153 -0.85 -5.87 23.08
N PHE A 154 -1.72 -5.25 23.90
CA PHE A 154 -2.42 -5.95 24.99
C PHE A 154 -3.35 -7.04 24.45
N VAL A 155 -4.00 -6.83 23.30
CA VAL A 155 -4.80 -7.86 22.62
C VAL A 155 -3.89 -8.94 22.04
N SER A 156 -2.81 -8.55 21.35
CA SER A 156 -1.81 -9.48 20.80
C SER A 156 -1.28 -10.45 21.87
N ASP A 157 -0.91 -9.96 23.05
CA ASP A 157 -0.31 -10.77 24.13
C ASP A 157 -1.28 -11.82 24.73
N ARG A 158 -2.60 -11.65 24.54
CA ARG A 158 -3.65 -12.61 24.97
C ARG A 158 -4.19 -13.49 23.84
N ILE A 159 -3.61 -13.42 22.64
CA ILE A 159 -3.91 -14.31 21.51
C ILE A 159 -2.76 -15.32 21.36
N SER A 160 -3.10 -16.60 21.19
CA SER A 160 -2.12 -17.69 20.99
C SER A 160 -1.13 -17.38 19.86
N LEU A 161 0.18 -17.55 20.13
CA LEU A 161 1.23 -17.42 19.10
C LEU A 161 1.05 -18.41 17.94
N ASN A 162 0.31 -19.51 18.19
CA ASN A 162 -0.03 -20.55 17.22
C ASN A 162 -1.49 -20.46 16.74
N ARG A 163 -2.18 -19.33 16.96
CA ARG A 163 -3.62 -19.21 16.71
C ARG A 163 -4.02 -19.60 15.28
N SER A 164 -5.13 -20.29 15.14
CA SER A 164 -5.71 -20.62 13.85
C SER A 164 -6.31 -19.38 13.17
N VAL A 165 -6.20 -19.32 11.84
CA VAL A 165 -6.73 -18.27 10.95
C VAL A 165 -7.68 -18.89 9.92
N PRO A 166 -8.64 -18.15 9.34
CA PRO A 166 -9.65 -18.72 8.47
C PRO A 166 -9.09 -18.97 7.06
N ASP A 167 -9.48 -20.10 6.46
CA ASP A 167 -9.12 -20.44 5.07
C ASP A 167 -10.07 -19.75 4.06
N ILE A 168 -9.87 -18.43 3.91
CA ILE A 168 -10.60 -17.53 3.01
C ILE A 168 -10.10 -17.56 1.56
N ARG A 169 -9.28 -18.55 1.18
CA ARG A 169 -8.85 -18.75 -0.21
C ARG A 169 -10.03 -19.19 -1.08
N HIS A 170 -10.00 -18.78 -2.36
CA HIS A 170 -10.96 -19.23 -3.37
C HIS A 170 -11.05 -20.78 -3.39
N PRO A 171 -12.25 -21.40 -3.49
CA PRO A 171 -12.41 -22.86 -3.32
C PRO A 171 -11.48 -23.73 -4.18
N ASN A 172 -11.18 -23.30 -5.41
CA ASN A 172 -10.28 -24.00 -6.32
C ASN A 172 -8.85 -24.17 -5.76
N CYS A 173 -8.38 -23.25 -4.91
CA CYS A 173 -7.06 -23.33 -4.24
C CYS A 173 -6.90 -24.55 -3.31
N LYS A 174 -8.01 -25.20 -2.93
CA LYS A 174 -8.02 -26.44 -2.14
C LYS A 174 -7.81 -27.68 -3.02
N GLN A 175 -7.89 -27.52 -4.34
CA GLN A 175 -7.74 -28.58 -5.34
C GLN A 175 -6.44 -28.47 -6.15
N LYS A 176 -5.89 -27.25 -6.33
CA LYS A 176 -4.62 -27.03 -7.04
C LYS A 176 -3.46 -27.87 -6.47
N LEU A 177 -2.63 -28.37 -7.37
CA LEU A 177 -1.41 -29.12 -7.09
C LEU A 177 -0.19 -28.33 -7.62
N TYR A 178 0.98 -28.59 -7.06
CA TYR A 178 2.23 -27.89 -7.39
C TYR A 178 3.33 -28.92 -7.68
N ALA A 179 4.36 -28.55 -8.44
CA ALA A 179 5.47 -29.45 -8.79
C ALA A 179 6.11 -30.05 -7.53
N GLU A 180 6.38 -31.36 -7.52
CA GLU A 180 6.92 -32.07 -6.35
C GLU A 180 8.30 -31.56 -5.89
N ARG A 181 9.07 -30.99 -6.82
CA ARG A 181 10.37 -30.36 -6.55
C ARG A 181 10.24 -28.85 -6.75
N LEU A 182 10.19 -28.11 -5.64
CA LEU A 182 10.18 -26.66 -5.60
C LEU A 182 11.54 -26.14 -5.08
N PRO A 183 12.01 -24.96 -5.55
CA PRO A 183 13.21 -24.34 -5.03
C PRO A 183 13.04 -23.98 -3.55
N ASN A 184 14.09 -24.11 -2.76
CA ASN A 184 14.07 -23.75 -1.35
C ASN A 184 14.20 -22.22 -1.15
N THR A 185 13.73 -21.69 -0.02
CA THR A 185 13.76 -20.24 0.26
C THR A 185 14.38 -19.86 1.59
N SER A 186 15.14 -18.76 1.59
CA SER A 186 15.47 -18.00 2.80
C SER A 186 14.35 -16.97 3.04
N ILE A 187 13.67 -17.08 4.18
CA ILE A 187 12.59 -16.17 4.57
C ILE A 187 13.20 -15.05 5.42
N ILE A 188 13.06 -13.80 5.00
CA ILE A 188 13.67 -12.63 5.64
C ILE A 188 12.59 -11.80 6.31
N ILE A 189 12.78 -11.52 7.60
CA ILE A 189 11.87 -10.73 8.43
C ILE A 189 12.66 -9.55 9.03
N PRO A 190 12.68 -8.37 8.38
CA PRO A 190 13.25 -7.16 8.97
C PRO A 190 12.36 -6.66 10.11
N PHE A 191 12.95 -6.19 11.22
CA PHE A 191 12.20 -5.61 12.33
C PHE A 191 12.97 -4.47 13.00
N HIS A 192 12.23 -3.52 13.60
CA HIS A 192 12.77 -2.48 14.48
C HIS A 192 11.77 -2.22 15.59
N ASN A 193 12.16 -2.43 16.85
CA ASN A 193 11.33 -2.17 18.04
C ASN A 193 9.93 -2.84 18.02
N GLU A 194 9.78 -3.95 17.30
CA GLU A 194 8.49 -4.65 17.14
C GLU A 194 8.05 -5.36 18.42
N GLY A 195 6.76 -5.30 18.72
CA GLY A 195 6.12 -6.04 19.81
C GLY A 195 6.43 -7.54 19.79
N TRP A 196 6.77 -8.07 20.97
CA TRP A 196 7.21 -9.45 21.19
C TRP A 196 6.24 -10.49 20.63
N SER A 197 4.96 -10.41 21.00
CA SER A 197 3.95 -11.40 20.58
C SER A 197 3.68 -11.37 19.07
N SER A 198 3.67 -10.19 18.44
CA SER A 198 3.53 -10.05 16.98
C SER A 198 4.72 -10.64 16.21
N LEU A 199 5.95 -10.37 16.64
CA LEU A 199 7.16 -10.93 16.02
C LEU A 199 7.19 -12.47 16.14
N LEU A 200 6.95 -13.00 17.34
CA LEU A 200 6.93 -14.45 17.57
C LEU A 200 5.79 -15.13 16.80
N ARG A 201 4.59 -14.55 16.77
CA ARG A 201 3.44 -15.09 16.00
C ARG A 201 3.75 -15.16 14.50
N THR A 202 4.49 -14.18 13.97
CA THR A 202 4.98 -14.20 12.59
C THR A 202 5.85 -15.42 12.34
N VAL A 203 6.89 -15.63 13.16
CA VAL A 203 7.82 -16.77 13.05
C VAL A 203 7.10 -18.12 13.21
N HIS A 204 6.20 -18.24 14.20
CA HIS A 204 5.40 -19.45 14.40
C HIS A 204 4.45 -19.71 13.24
N SER A 205 3.81 -18.69 12.64
CA SER A 205 2.95 -18.88 11.48
C SER A 205 3.72 -19.47 10.29
N VAL A 206 4.95 -19.00 10.05
CA VAL A 206 5.84 -19.50 8.99
C VAL A 206 6.27 -20.94 9.27
N LEU A 207 6.77 -21.24 10.47
CA LEU A 207 7.24 -22.58 10.84
C LEU A 207 6.13 -23.64 10.80
N ASN A 208 4.91 -23.28 11.23
CA ASN A 208 3.79 -24.22 11.32
C ASN A 208 3.06 -24.47 9.98
N ARG A 209 3.13 -23.53 9.02
CA ARG A 209 2.29 -23.55 7.80
C ARG A 209 3.08 -23.67 6.48
N SER A 210 4.41 -23.76 6.58
CA SER A 210 5.30 -23.97 5.43
C SER A 210 5.87 -25.40 5.47
N PRO A 211 6.00 -26.10 4.33
CA PRO A 211 6.66 -27.42 4.32
C PRO A 211 8.13 -27.28 4.76
N PRO A 212 8.58 -27.99 5.83
CA PRO A 212 9.90 -27.73 6.42
C PRO A 212 11.09 -27.94 5.47
N GLN A 213 10.94 -28.76 4.42
CA GLN A 213 11.94 -28.98 3.38
C GLN A 213 12.12 -27.79 2.43
N LEU A 214 11.12 -26.90 2.31
CA LEU A 214 11.18 -25.72 1.45
C LEU A 214 11.77 -24.48 2.15
N ILE A 215 11.78 -24.46 3.48
CA ILE A 215 12.53 -23.45 4.24
C ILE A 215 14.01 -23.85 4.25
N ALA A 216 14.87 -23.04 3.65
CA ALA A 216 16.31 -23.13 3.89
C ALA A 216 16.64 -22.59 5.29
N GLU A 217 16.17 -21.37 5.58
CA GLU A 217 16.38 -20.63 6.83
C GLU A 217 15.32 -19.53 7.01
N ILE A 218 15.15 -19.06 8.24
CA ILE A 218 14.41 -17.84 8.58
C ILE A 218 15.41 -16.85 9.20
N ILE A 219 15.58 -15.70 8.57
CA ILE A 219 16.53 -14.65 8.98
C ILE A 219 15.73 -13.49 9.57
N LEU A 220 15.78 -13.33 10.89
CA LEU A 220 15.25 -12.15 11.56
C LEU A 220 16.31 -11.06 11.52
N VAL A 221 16.05 -9.92 10.89
CA VAL A 221 17.04 -8.86 10.72
C VAL A 221 16.68 -7.64 11.58
N ASP A 222 17.43 -7.45 12.65
CA ASP A 222 17.26 -6.37 13.61
C ASP A 222 17.88 -5.07 13.08
N ASP A 223 17.02 -4.12 12.72
CA ASP A 223 17.35 -2.74 12.36
C ASP A 223 17.55 -1.89 13.62
N PHE A 224 18.53 -2.26 14.45
CA PHE A 224 19.02 -1.50 15.60
C PHE A 224 17.92 -1.18 16.62
N SER A 225 17.26 -2.22 17.12
CA SER A 225 16.23 -2.10 18.16
C SER A 225 16.80 -1.73 19.53
N ASP A 226 16.15 -0.80 20.22
CA ASP A 226 16.49 -0.41 21.59
C ASP A 226 15.78 -1.26 22.66
N LYS A 227 14.64 -1.88 22.34
CA LYS A 227 13.84 -2.71 23.26
C LYS A 227 14.61 -3.93 23.77
N ASP A 228 14.68 -4.10 25.09
CA ASP A 228 15.48 -5.18 25.71
C ASP A 228 14.92 -6.59 25.44
N HIS A 229 13.61 -6.75 25.29
CA HIS A 229 13.00 -8.03 24.90
C HIS A 229 13.40 -8.48 23.49
N LEU A 230 13.99 -7.61 22.65
CA LEU A 230 14.52 -7.97 21.33
C LEU A 230 16.00 -8.37 21.36
N LYS A 231 16.66 -8.32 22.52
CA LYS A 231 18.10 -8.64 22.71
C LYS A 231 18.25 -10.10 23.16
N GLY A 232 18.87 -10.36 24.32
CA GLY A 232 19.17 -11.72 24.81
C GLY A 232 17.94 -12.62 24.95
N ALA A 233 16.79 -12.08 25.38
CA ALA A 233 15.54 -12.84 25.49
C ALA A 233 15.05 -13.39 24.13
N LEU A 234 15.23 -12.61 23.04
CA LEU A 234 14.89 -13.05 21.69
C LEU A 234 15.89 -14.11 21.17
N GLU A 235 17.17 -13.96 21.50
CA GLU A 235 18.21 -14.93 21.17
C GLU A 235 17.97 -16.29 21.85
N GLU A 236 17.70 -16.28 23.16
CA GLU A 236 17.33 -17.49 23.91
C GLU A 236 16.05 -18.13 23.36
N TYR A 237 15.03 -17.32 23.04
CA TYR A 237 13.79 -17.84 22.48
C TYR A 237 14.00 -18.52 21.13
N MET A 238 14.70 -17.85 20.21
CA MET A 238 14.87 -18.29 18.82
C MET A 238 15.92 -19.40 18.67
N ALA A 239 16.89 -19.51 19.58
CA ALA A 239 17.86 -20.63 19.60
C ALA A 239 17.18 -22.01 19.73
N ARG A 240 15.94 -22.05 20.26
CA ARG A 240 15.13 -23.28 20.38
C ARG A 240 14.33 -23.62 19.12
N LEU A 241 14.30 -22.73 18.12
CA LEU A 241 13.56 -22.90 16.88
C LEU A 241 14.51 -23.25 15.72
N PRO A 242 14.52 -24.51 15.23
CA PRO A 242 15.43 -24.90 14.16
C PRO A 242 15.17 -24.08 12.90
N LYS A 243 16.24 -23.77 12.16
CA LYS A 243 16.29 -22.91 10.96
C LYS A 243 16.09 -21.40 11.22
N VAL A 244 15.75 -20.95 12.42
CA VAL A 244 15.69 -19.51 12.73
C VAL A 244 17.08 -18.99 13.12
N ARG A 245 17.45 -17.81 12.64
CA ARG A 245 18.63 -17.05 13.12
C ARG A 245 18.36 -15.55 13.14
N ILE A 246 19.08 -14.85 14.00
CA ILE A 246 19.03 -13.38 14.12
C ILE A 246 20.29 -12.79 13.47
N LEU A 247 20.14 -11.64 12.81
CA LEU A 247 21.21 -10.84 12.24
C LEU A 247 20.97 -9.38 12.65
N ARG A 248 21.95 -8.72 13.28
CA ARG A 248 21.79 -7.35 13.80
C ARG A 248 22.59 -6.32 13.02
N THR A 249 21.98 -5.18 12.73
CA THR A 249 22.67 -3.99 12.19
C THR A 249 23.50 -3.30 13.28
N LYS A 250 24.53 -2.53 12.89
CA LYS A 250 25.40 -1.78 13.83
C LYS A 250 24.89 -0.36 14.15
N LYS A 251 23.88 0.10 13.42
CA LYS A 251 23.22 1.40 13.49
C LYS A 251 21.86 1.26 12.80
N ARG A 252 20.95 2.22 12.99
CA ARG A 252 19.69 2.27 12.24
C ARG A 252 19.98 2.44 10.73
N GLU A 253 19.62 1.44 9.94
CA GLU A 253 19.76 1.43 8.47
C GLU A 253 18.43 1.75 7.77
N GLY A 254 17.31 1.34 8.36
CA GLY A 254 15.98 1.43 7.74
C GLY A 254 15.56 0.16 7.00
N LEU A 255 14.25 0.00 6.77
CA LEU A 255 13.62 -1.22 6.22
C LEU A 255 14.33 -1.73 4.96
N ILE A 256 14.64 -0.82 4.04
CA ILE A 256 15.17 -1.11 2.71
C ILE A 256 16.59 -1.70 2.79
N ARG A 257 17.50 -1.04 3.52
CA ARG A 257 18.87 -1.54 3.74
C ARG A 257 18.93 -2.75 4.67
N THR A 258 18.01 -2.87 5.61
CA THR A 258 17.84 -4.07 6.46
C THR A 258 17.39 -5.28 5.64
N ARG A 259 16.48 -5.09 4.67
CA ARG A 259 16.10 -6.14 3.69
C ARG A 259 17.29 -6.53 2.81
N LEU A 260 18.09 -5.59 2.32
CA LEU A 260 19.33 -5.87 1.58
C LEU A 260 20.34 -6.69 2.40
N LEU A 261 20.53 -6.35 3.69
CA LEU A 261 21.41 -7.11 4.59
C LEU A 261 20.94 -8.57 4.77
N GLY A 262 19.63 -8.78 4.92
CA GLY A 262 19.05 -10.13 4.94
C GLY A 262 19.27 -10.87 3.62
N ALA A 263 19.08 -10.20 2.48
CA ALA A 263 19.22 -10.77 1.14
C ALA A 263 20.67 -11.14 0.80
N ALA A 264 21.65 -10.38 1.30
CA ALA A 264 23.07 -10.65 1.14
C ALA A 264 23.51 -11.84 2.00
N ALA A 265 22.85 -12.04 3.15
CA ALA A 265 23.07 -13.19 4.02
C ALA A 265 22.28 -14.46 3.60
N ALA A 266 21.38 -14.37 2.60
CA ALA A 266 20.46 -15.45 2.22
C ALA A 266 21.15 -16.55 1.39
N LYS A 267 20.96 -17.81 1.82
CA LYS A 267 21.55 -19.00 1.18
C LYS A 267 20.62 -19.68 0.19
N GLY A 268 19.31 -19.61 0.40
CA GLY A 268 18.31 -20.33 -0.38
C GLY A 268 18.23 -19.91 -1.84
N GLU A 269 17.53 -20.68 -2.66
CA GLU A 269 17.36 -20.39 -4.10
C GLU A 269 16.44 -19.18 -4.32
N VAL A 270 15.37 -19.08 -3.55
CA VAL A 270 14.41 -17.96 -3.54
C VAL A 270 14.60 -17.13 -2.27
N ILE A 271 14.55 -15.79 -2.39
CA ILE A 271 14.31 -14.90 -1.26
C ILE A 271 12.80 -14.71 -1.08
N THR A 272 12.29 -14.86 0.13
CA THR A 272 10.92 -14.45 0.50
C THR A 272 10.99 -13.39 1.59
N PHE A 273 10.41 -12.22 1.37
CA PHE A 273 10.27 -11.18 2.39
C PHE A 273 8.91 -11.24 3.07
N LEU A 274 8.90 -11.09 4.39
CA LEU A 274 7.70 -10.85 5.20
C LEU A 274 7.96 -9.72 6.20
N ASP A 275 6.97 -8.90 6.51
CA ASP A 275 7.07 -7.94 7.62
C ASP A 275 6.90 -8.64 8.98
N SER A 276 7.43 -8.04 10.05
CA SER A 276 7.51 -8.58 11.41
C SER A 276 6.19 -8.66 12.21
N HIS A 277 5.06 -8.44 11.53
CA HIS A 277 3.72 -8.35 12.09
C HIS A 277 2.71 -8.99 11.11
N CYS A 278 2.96 -10.26 10.78
CA CYS A 278 2.22 -11.02 9.77
C CYS A 278 1.77 -12.40 10.28
N GLU A 279 0.76 -12.98 9.63
CA GLU A 279 0.34 -14.37 9.84
C GLU A 279 0.13 -15.08 8.50
N ALA A 280 1.06 -15.96 8.15
CA ALA A 280 0.94 -16.80 6.95
C ALA A 280 -0.30 -17.70 7.05
N ASN A 281 -1.06 -17.86 5.97
CA ASN A 281 -2.24 -18.72 5.93
C ASN A 281 -1.90 -20.16 5.47
N ILE A 282 -2.86 -21.07 5.44
CA ILE A 282 -2.67 -22.47 5.07
C ILE A 282 -2.17 -22.65 3.62
N ASN A 283 -1.08 -23.40 3.45
CA ASN A 283 -0.46 -23.69 2.15
C ASN A 283 -0.07 -22.41 1.37
N TRP A 284 0.38 -21.35 2.05
CA TRP A 284 0.78 -20.10 1.41
C TRP A 284 2.05 -20.24 0.54
N LEU A 285 3.08 -20.96 1.00
CA LEU A 285 4.41 -20.95 0.38
C LEU A 285 4.51 -21.71 -0.96
N PRO A 286 3.96 -22.94 -1.13
CA PRO A 286 4.09 -23.70 -2.38
C PRO A 286 3.64 -22.97 -3.66
N PRO A 287 2.47 -22.30 -3.74
CA PRO A 287 2.06 -21.58 -4.94
C PRO A 287 2.98 -20.41 -5.31
N LEU A 288 3.71 -19.81 -4.36
CA LEU A 288 4.72 -18.79 -4.67
C LEU A 288 5.94 -19.43 -5.34
N LEU A 289 6.48 -20.50 -4.74
CA LEU A 289 7.69 -21.16 -5.21
C LEU A 289 7.51 -21.90 -6.54
N ASP A 290 6.34 -22.52 -6.75
CA ASP A 290 5.99 -23.16 -8.04
C ASP A 290 5.99 -22.16 -9.19
N ARG A 291 5.48 -20.96 -8.95
CA ARG A 291 5.40 -19.92 -9.98
C ARG A 291 6.77 -19.34 -10.34
N ILE A 292 7.68 -19.19 -9.38
CA ILE A 292 9.10 -18.86 -9.66
C ILE A 292 9.80 -20.03 -10.38
N ALA A 293 9.47 -21.28 -10.04
CA ALA A 293 9.98 -22.48 -10.73
C ALA A 293 9.42 -22.69 -12.15
N LEU A 294 8.39 -21.93 -12.54
CA LEU A 294 7.90 -21.80 -13.92
C LEU A 294 8.59 -20.64 -14.65
N ASN A 295 8.82 -19.50 -13.97
CA ASN A 295 9.59 -18.39 -14.52
C ASN A 295 10.42 -17.68 -13.45
N ARG A 296 11.75 -17.89 -13.50
CA ARG A 296 12.73 -17.30 -12.59
C ARG A 296 12.68 -15.77 -12.52
N LYS A 297 12.26 -15.10 -13.60
CA LYS A 297 12.16 -13.63 -13.68
C LYS A 297 10.80 -13.07 -13.22
N THR A 298 9.88 -13.90 -12.75
CA THR A 298 8.65 -13.44 -12.10
C THR A 298 8.91 -13.17 -10.61
N ILE A 299 8.58 -11.97 -10.13
CA ILE A 299 8.36 -11.68 -8.71
C ILE A 299 6.91 -12.00 -8.38
N VAL A 300 6.67 -12.67 -7.25
CA VAL A 300 5.32 -13.09 -6.84
C VAL A 300 4.91 -12.54 -5.49
N CYS A 301 3.66 -12.07 -5.40
CA CYS A 301 3.06 -11.56 -4.17
C CYS A 301 1.93 -12.47 -3.67
N PRO A 302 1.85 -12.76 -2.35
CA PRO A 302 0.65 -13.32 -1.75
C PRO A 302 -0.44 -12.24 -1.66
N MET A 303 -1.70 -12.66 -1.59
CA MET A 303 -2.77 -11.76 -1.13
C MET A 303 -2.46 -11.32 0.30
N ILE A 304 -2.48 -10.00 0.52
CA ILE A 304 -2.22 -9.40 1.82
C ILE A 304 -3.56 -9.18 2.52
N ASP A 305 -3.86 -10.07 3.47
CA ASP A 305 -5.06 -9.99 4.31
C ASP A 305 -4.85 -8.98 5.44
N VAL A 306 -5.94 -8.42 5.95
CA VAL A 306 -5.95 -7.50 7.10
C VAL A 306 -5.95 -8.31 8.39
N ILE A 307 -5.06 -7.96 9.31
CA ILE A 307 -5.21 -8.24 10.74
C ILE A 307 -5.55 -6.90 11.41
N ASP A 308 -6.75 -6.79 11.97
CA ASP A 308 -7.24 -5.53 12.53
C ASP A 308 -6.36 -5.04 13.70
N HIS A 309 -6.01 -3.74 13.70
CA HIS A 309 -5.06 -3.18 14.65
C HIS A 309 -5.62 -2.97 16.06
N ASP A 310 -6.94 -2.95 16.25
CA ASP A 310 -7.58 -2.79 17.57
C ASP A 310 -7.96 -4.16 18.18
N ASN A 311 -8.45 -5.10 17.37
CA ASN A 311 -9.09 -6.36 17.81
C ASN A 311 -8.50 -7.65 17.20
N PHE A 312 -7.54 -7.57 16.27
CA PHE A 312 -6.84 -8.72 15.67
C PHE A 312 -7.72 -9.72 14.89
N GLY A 313 -8.93 -9.34 14.49
CA GLY A 313 -9.72 -10.07 13.49
C GLY A 313 -8.96 -10.21 12.16
N TYR A 314 -9.14 -11.33 11.46
CA TYR A 314 -8.48 -11.66 10.20
C TYR A 314 -9.50 -11.66 9.05
N GLU A 315 -9.33 -10.76 8.09
CA GLU A 315 -10.23 -10.60 6.95
C GLU A 315 -9.48 -10.21 5.66
N THR A 316 -10.13 -10.30 4.50
CA THR A 316 -9.52 -9.81 3.24
C THR A 316 -9.64 -8.29 3.15
N GLN A 317 -8.71 -7.65 2.45
CA GLN A 317 -8.86 -6.24 2.06
C GLN A 317 -10.12 -6.05 1.20
N ALA A 318 -10.80 -4.91 1.36
CA ALA A 318 -11.97 -4.56 0.54
C ALA A 318 -11.68 -4.76 -0.97
N GLY A 319 -12.54 -5.52 -1.66
CA GLY A 319 -12.37 -5.90 -3.07
C GLY A 319 -11.45 -7.10 -3.35
N ASP A 320 -10.85 -7.72 -2.33
CA ASP A 320 -10.00 -8.93 -2.43
C ASP A 320 -8.90 -8.84 -3.52
N ALA A 321 -8.99 -9.66 -4.58
CA ALA A 321 -8.06 -9.66 -5.69
C ALA A 321 -8.16 -8.36 -6.53
N MET A 322 -7.19 -7.46 -6.33
CA MET A 322 -7.09 -6.16 -7.00
C MET A 322 -5.65 -5.92 -7.45
N ARG A 323 -5.47 -5.17 -8.56
CA ARG A 323 -4.15 -4.78 -9.09
C ARG A 323 -3.57 -3.62 -8.28
N GLY A 324 -2.28 -3.70 -7.94
CA GLY A 324 -1.58 -2.62 -7.26
C GLY A 324 -1.15 -1.50 -8.22
N ALA A 325 -1.34 -0.25 -7.79
CA ALA A 325 -1.18 0.97 -8.58
C ALA A 325 -0.76 2.16 -7.69
N PHE A 326 -0.78 3.39 -8.22
CA PHE A 326 -0.49 4.62 -7.47
C PHE A 326 -1.38 5.79 -7.93
N ASP A 327 -1.53 6.82 -7.07
CA ASP A 327 -1.88 8.17 -7.53
C ASP A 327 -0.60 8.97 -7.86
N TRP A 328 -0.73 10.11 -8.54
CA TRP A 328 0.41 10.95 -8.91
C TRP A 328 0.98 11.79 -7.75
N GLU A 329 0.62 11.49 -6.50
CA GLU A 329 1.41 11.86 -5.32
C GLU A 329 2.30 10.70 -4.84
N MET A 330 2.30 9.58 -5.58
CA MET A 330 2.94 8.31 -5.25
C MET A 330 2.42 7.63 -3.97
N TYR A 331 1.14 7.82 -3.62
CA TYR A 331 0.48 6.93 -2.66
C TYR A 331 -0.01 5.65 -3.34
N TYR A 332 0.30 4.50 -2.74
CA TYR A 332 -0.11 3.18 -3.24
C TYR A 332 -1.64 3.06 -3.28
N LYS A 333 -2.16 2.41 -4.31
CA LYS A 333 -3.59 2.16 -4.57
C LYS A 333 -3.81 0.70 -4.93
N ARG A 334 -5.05 0.26 -4.76
CA ARG A 334 -5.58 -0.97 -5.36
C ARG A 334 -6.69 -0.58 -6.32
N ILE A 335 -6.62 -1.07 -7.56
CA ILE A 335 -7.62 -0.85 -8.62
C ILE A 335 -8.23 -2.20 -9.04
N PRO A 336 -9.53 -2.25 -9.39
CA PRO A 336 -10.19 -3.51 -9.73
C PRO A 336 -9.56 -4.13 -10.99
N ILE A 337 -9.48 -5.46 -11.06
CA ILE A 337 -8.95 -6.17 -12.23
C ILE A 337 -9.89 -5.89 -13.43
N PRO A 338 -9.43 -5.24 -14.51
CA PRO A 338 -10.26 -5.00 -15.68
C PRO A 338 -10.78 -6.30 -16.29
N ALA A 339 -12.01 -6.30 -16.80
CA ALA A 339 -12.67 -7.53 -17.30
C ALA A 339 -11.84 -8.28 -18.37
N GLU A 340 -11.14 -7.55 -19.24
CA GLU A 340 -10.22 -8.08 -20.26
C GLU A 340 -8.96 -8.77 -19.70
N LEU A 341 -8.62 -8.58 -18.42
CA LEU A 341 -7.49 -9.22 -17.72
C LEU A 341 -7.91 -10.32 -16.74
N GLN A 342 -9.21 -10.46 -16.45
CA GLN A 342 -9.74 -11.48 -15.53
C GLN A 342 -9.51 -12.90 -16.09
N LYS A 343 -9.23 -13.86 -15.20
CA LYS A 343 -8.97 -15.25 -15.57
C LYS A 343 -10.22 -16.10 -15.40
N ASN A 344 -10.42 -17.08 -16.29
CA ASN A 344 -11.56 -18.01 -16.24
C ASN A 344 -11.66 -18.77 -14.91
N ASP A 345 -10.51 -19.10 -14.30
CA ASP A 345 -10.43 -19.47 -12.89
C ASP A 345 -9.86 -18.27 -12.12
N PRO A 346 -10.66 -17.59 -11.27
CA PRO A 346 -10.20 -16.40 -10.53
C PRO A 346 -9.18 -16.73 -9.43
N SER A 347 -8.78 -18.00 -9.28
CA SER A 347 -7.68 -18.41 -8.41
C SER A 347 -6.33 -18.61 -9.09
N GLU A 348 -6.24 -18.39 -10.40
CA GLU A 348 -4.97 -18.33 -11.14
C GLU A 348 -4.18 -17.04 -10.85
N PRO A 349 -2.84 -17.05 -10.99
CA PRO A 349 -2.00 -15.84 -10.93
C PRO A 349 -2.48 -14.74 -11.89
N PHE A 350 -2.48 -13.50 -11.42
CA PHE A 350 -2.79 -12.32 -12.23
C PHE A 350 -1.67 -11.28 -12.20
N GLU A 351 -1.54 -10.49 -13.27
CA GLU A 351 -0.47 -9.50 -13.41
C GLU A 351 -0.78 -8.24 -12.60
N SER A 352 0.19 -7.77 -11.82
CA SER A 352 0.04 -6.59 -10.95
C SER A 352 1.09 -5.53 -11.31
N PRO A 353 0.72 -4.29 -11.67
CA PRO A 353 1.69 -3.26 -12.08
C PRO A 353 2.69 -2.88 -10.98
N VAL A 354 2.23 -2.82 -9.73
CA VAL A 354 3.03 -2.43 -8.56
C VAL A 354 2.69 -3.30 -7.36
N MET A 355 3.70 -3.81 -6.66
CA MET A 355 3.49 -4.53 -5.39
C MET A 355 3.21 -3.57 -4.21
N ALA A 356 2.52 -4.05 -3.18
CA ALA A 356 2.37 -3.29 -1.92
C ALA A 356 3.71 -3.08 -1.16
N GLY A 357 4.73 -3.90 -1.44
CA GLY A 357 6.09 -3.78 -0.89
C GLY A 357 6.37 -4.61 0.36
N GLY A 358 5.37 -4.91 1.18
CA GLY A 358 5.54 -5.70 2.41
C GLY A 358 6.03 -7.13 2.14
N LEU A 359 5.27 -7.87 1.33
CA LEU A 359 5.34 -9.32 1.24
C LEU A 359 5.53 -9.76 -0.23
N PHE A 360 6.60 -10.48 -0.54
CA PHE A 360 6.85 -11.04 -1.88
C PHE A 360 7.94 -12.12 -1.86
N ALA A 361 8.01 -12.92 -2.93
CA ALA A 361 9.10 -13.85 -3.19
C ALA A 361 9.73 -13.62 -4.58
N VAL A 362 11.04 -13.87 -4.68
CA VAL A 362 11.87 -13.63 -5.88
C VAL A 362 13.06 -14.60 -5.92
N ASP A 363 13.44 -15.09 -7.10
CA ASP A 363 14.69 -15.84 -7.27
C ASP A 363 15.89 -15.01 -6.81
N ARG A 364 16.77 -15.58 -5.98
CA ARG A 364 17.87 -14.84 -5.35
C ARG A 364 18.86 -14.27 -6.36
N LYS A 365 19.10 -14.98 -7.48
CA LYS A 365 19.98 -14.46 -8.54
C LYS A 365 19.30 -13.29 -9.25
N TRP A 366 18.01 -13.40 -9.58
CA TRP A 366 17.24 -12.36 -10.26
C TRP A 366 17.14 -11.08 -9.43
N PHE A 367 16.96 -11.19 -8.11
CA PHE A 367 17.00 -10.03 -7.21
C PHE A 367 18.33 -9.26 -7.31
N TRP A 368 19.47 -9.97 -7.37
CA TRP A 368 20.79 -9.34 -7.49
C TRP A 368 21.15 -8.93 -8.93
N GLU A 369 20.62 -9.60 -9.96
CA GLU A 369 20.68 -9.13 -11.36
C GLU A 369 19.95 -7.77 -11.51
N LEU A 370 18.83 -7.56 -10.81
CA LEU A 370 18.16 -6.25 -10.72
C LEU A 370 18.88 -5.23 -9.81
N GLY A 371 20.06 -5.57 -9.27
CA GLY A 371 20.81 -4.74 -8.31
C GLY A 371 20.15 -4.60 -6.94
N GLY A 372 19.14 -5.42 -6.63
CA GLY A 372 18.30 -5.28 -5.43
C GLY A 372 17.54 -3.95 -5.40
N TYR A 373 17.50 -3.33 -4.23
CA TYR A 373 16.99 -1.97 -4.00
C TYR A 373 18.11 -0.92 -4.05
N ASP A 374 17.75 0.31 -4.37
CA ASP A 374 18.63 1.46 -4.29
C ASP A 374 19.04 1.75 -2.84
N THR A 375 20.35 1.64 -2.57
CA THR A 375 20.95 1.86 -1.24
C THR A 375 20.85 3.30 -0.76
N GLY A 376 20.61 4.26 -1.66
CA GLY A 376 20.35 5.67 -1.34
C GLY A 376 18.93 5.95 -0.82
N LEU A 377 18.04 4.96 -0.84
CA LEU A 377 16.73 5.04 -0.17
C LEU A 377 16.89 4.88 1.35
N GLU A 378 16.02 5.54 2.11
CA GLU A 378 16.09 5.64 3.57
C GLU A 378 14.82 5.13 4.25
N ILE A 379 14.97 4.56 5.46
CA ILE A 379 13.91 4.22 6.42
C ILE A 379 12.68 3.45 5.88
N TRP A 380 11.80 4.08 5.10
CA TRP A 380 10.58 3.49 4.54
C TRP A 380 10.08 4.23 3.29
N GLY A 381 9.59 3.48 2.30
CA GLY A 381 8.77 3.95 1.18
C GLY A 381 9.58 4.35 -0.05
N GLY A 382 9.11 3.94 -1.24
CA GLY A 382 9.77 4.12 -2.53
C GLY A 382 10.29 2.80 -3.11
N GLU A 383 10.73 1.88 -2.25
CA GLU A 383 11.32 0.60 -2.65
C GLU A 383 10.33 -0.30 -3.41
N GLN A 384 9.03 -0.21 -3.08
CA GLN A 384 8.00 -0.99 -3.75
C GLN A 384 7.78 -0.54 -5.19
N TYR A 385 7.91 0.76 -5.47
CA TYR A 385 7.84 1.31 -6.83
C TYR A 385 9.10 0.97 -7.61
N GLU A 386 10.28 1.17 -7.00
CA GLU A 386 11.57 0.88 -7.61
C GLU A 386 11.65 -0.57 -8.12
N ILE A 387 11.35 -1.56 -7.28
CA ILE A 387 11.42 -2.97 -7.68
C ILE A 387 10.32 -3.36 -8.68
N SER A 388 9.16 -2.71 -8.62
CA SER A 388 8.07 -2.91 -9.58
C SER A 388 8.43 -2.40 -10.98
N PHE A 389 9.03 -1.21 -11.06
CA PHE A 389 9.48 -0.62 -12.31
C PHE A 389 10.68 -1.41 -12.87
N LYS A 390 11.66 -1.77 -12.03
CA LYS A 390 12.76 -2.69 -12.36
C LYS A 390 12.26 -4.00 -12.97
N VAL A 391 11.39 -4.73 -12.28
CA VAL A 391 11.00 -6.07 -12.74
C VAL A 391 10.25 -6.03 -14.07
N TRP A 392 9.32 -5.09 -14.25
CA TRP A 392 8.58 -4.97 -15.51
C TRP A 392 9.42 -4.41 -16.67
N MET A 393 10.14 -3.30 -16.45
CA MET A 393 10.87 -2.62 -17.52
C MET A 393 12.11 -3.40 -17.96
N CYS A 394 12.75 -4.15 -17.07
CA CYS A 394 13.98 -4.91 -17.34
C CYS A 394 13.74 -6.40 -17.69
N GLY A 395 12.53 -6.74 -18.15
CA GLY A 395 12.24 -8.05 -18.77
C GLY A 395 11.91 -9.19 -17.81
N GLY A 396 11.43 -8.88 -16.60
CA GLY A 396 10.72 -9.81 -15.73
C GLY A 396 9.21 -9.57 -15.73
N ARG A 397 8.52 -10.10 -14.71
CA ARG A 397 7.07 -9.95 -14.48
C ARG A 397 6.76 -9.80 -13.00
N MET A 398 5.60 -9.24 -12.66
CA MET A 398 5.06 -9.21 -11.30
C MET A 398 3.67 -9.85 -11.29
N GLU A 399 3.46 -10.85 -10.43
CA GLU A 399 2.19 -11.58 -10.37
C GLU A 399 1.69 -11.76 -8.94
N ASP A 400 0.43 -11.40 -8.73
CA ASP A 400 -0.32 -11.62 -7.50
C ASP A 400 -0.94 -13.03 -7.53
N ILE A 401 -0.86 -13.77 -6.42
CA ILE A 401 -1.14 -15.22 -6.37
C ILE A 401 -2.32 -15.52 -5.43
N PRO A 402 -3.59 -15.61 -5.89
CA PRO A 402 -4.78 -15.76 -5.04
C PRO A 402 -4.78 -16.95 -4.07
N CYS A 403 -4.04 -18.02 -4.40
CA CYS A 403 -3.93 -19.21 -3.56
C CYS A 403 -2.84 -19.12 -2.48
N SER A 404 -2.03 -18.05 -2.47
CA SER A 404 -1.15 -17.69 -1.36
C SER A 404 -1.74 -16.50 -0.62
N ARG A 405 -1.89 -16.60 0.70
CA ARG A 405 -2.40 -15.50 1.53
C ARG A 405 -1.62 -15.35 2.82
N VAL A 406 -1.41 -14.11 3.25
CA VAL A 406 -0.69 -13.75 4.47
C VAL A 406 -1.40 -12.53 5.08
N GLY A 407 -1.80 -12.62 6.35
CA GLY A 407 -2.36 -11.48 7.07
C GLY A 407 -1.26 -10.51 7.51
N HIS A 408 -1.57 -9.22 7.56
CA HIS A 408 -0.66 -8.12 7.93
C HIS A 408 -1.36 -7.14 8.88
N ILE A 409 -0.67 -6.72 9.95
CA ILE A 409 -1.22 -5.72 10.88
C ILE A 409 -1.00 -4.30 10.32
N TYR A 410 -2.02 -3.77 9.64
CA TYR A 410 -2.04 -2.38 9.16
C TYR A 410 -2.08 -1.42 10.35
N ARG A 411 -0.96 -0.77 10.67
CA ARG A 411 -0.84 0.09 11.87
C ARG A 411 -1.74 1.34 11.79
N LYS A 412 -2.40 1.66 12.91
CA LYS A 412 -3.21 2.87 13.13
C LYS A 412 -2.41 4.17 12.96
N TYR A 413 -1.11 4.11 13.27
CA TYR A 413 -0.10 5.13 13.02
C TYR A 413 1.31 4.52 13.03
N VAL A 414 2.32 5.24 12.53
CA VAL A 414 3.72 4.82 12.61
C VAL A 414 4.28 5.16 14.01
N PRO A 415 4.74 4.18 14.82
CA PRO A 415 5.18 4.44 16.20
C PRO A 415 6.65 4.88 16.30
N TYR A 416 7.49 4.51 15.33
CA TYR A 416 8.92 4.75 15.37
C TYR A 416 9.31 6.13 14.83
N LYS A 417 10.34 6.73 15.41
CA LYS A 417 10.90 8.00 14.94
C LYS A 417 11.69 7.80 13.65
N VAL A 418 11.56 8.75 12.72
CA VAL A 418 12.36 8.86 11.50
C VAL A 418 13.49 9.87 11.76
N PRO A 419 14.78 9.46 11.80
CA PRO A 419 15.87 10.37 12.15
C PRO A 419 16.13 11.48 11.11
N GLY A 420 16.73 12.58 11.55
CA GLY A 420 17.50 13.48 10.68
C GLY A 420 16.75 14.29 9.60
N GLY A 421 15.41 14.37 9.63
CA GLY A 421 14.64 15.04 8.58
C GLY A 421 14.57 14.25 7.25
N VAL A 422 14.94 12.97 7.30
CA VAL A 422 14.71 11.99 6.23
C VAL A 422 13.25 12.06 5.77
N SER A 423 13.04 12.20 4.47
CA SER A 423 11.71 12.38 3.89
C SER A 423 11.42 11.33 2.82
N LEU A 424 10.20 10.79 2.86
CA LEU A 424 9.63 9.97 1.79
C LEU A 424 9.78 10.66 0.42
N ALA A 425 9.68 11.99 0.39
CA ALA A 425 9.89 12.81 -0.81
C ALA A 425 11.26 12.59 -1.47
N ARG A 426 12.34 12.37 -0.70
CA ARG A 426 13.66 12.10 -1.29
C ARG A 426 13.69 10.72 -1.96
N ASN A 427 13.18 9.69 -1.29
CA ASN A 427 13.07 8.34 -1.85
C ASN A 427 12.23 8.34 -3.12
N LEU A 428 11.03 8.94 -3.08
CA LEU A 428 10.14 9.06 -4.22
C LEU A 428 10.78 9.84 -5.37
N LYS A 429 11.52 10.93 -5.09
CA LYS A 429 12.26 11.64 -6.14
C LYS A 429 13.34 10.77 -6.76
N ARG A 430 14.13 10.01 -5.98
CA ARG A 430 15.13 9.07 -6.53
C ARG A 430 14.51 8.05 -7.49
N VAL A 431 13.36 7.48 -7.11
CA VAL A 431 12.63 6.55 -7.99
C VAL A 431 12.14 7.26 -9.26
N ALA A 432 11.54 8.44 -9.13
CA ALA A 432 11.04 9.21 -10.27
C ALA A 432 12.15 9.60 -11.26
N GLU A 433 13.25 10.17 -10.75
CA GLU A 433 14.43 10.60 -11.51
C GLU A 433 15.11 9.47 -12.29
N VAL A 434 15.07 8.23 -11.79
CA VAL A 434 15.73 7.07 -12.41
C VAL A 434 14.78 6.28 -13.32
N TRP A 435 13.51 6.13 -12.93
CA TRP A 435 12.60 5.13 -13.53
C TRP A 435 11.38 5.70 -14.24
N MET A 436 10.95 6.95 -13.98
CA MET A 436 9.64 7.44 -14.46
C MET A 436 9.67 8.27 -15.75
N ASP A 437 10.85 8.54 -16.33
CA ASP A 437 11.03 9.30 -17.58
C ASP A 437 10.21 10.62 -17.59
N GLU A 438 9.49 10.91 -18.67
CA GLU A 438 8.70 12.15 -18.77
C GLU A 438 7.55 12.25 -17.75
N TYR A 439 7.17 11.14 -17.10
CA TYR A 439 6.06 11.09 -16.16
C TYR A 439 6.43 11.55 -14.74
N ALA A 440 7.72 11.73 -14.43
CA ALA A 440 8.16 12.32 -13.16
C ALA A 440 7.57 13.73 -12.93
N GLU A 441 7.39 14.49 -14.00
CA GLU A 441 6.83 15.85 -13.96
C GLU A 441 5.35 15.88 -13.50
N TYR A 442 4.55 14.82 -13.72
CA TYR A 442 3.18 14.74 -13.17
C TYR A 442 3.14 14.59 -11.63
N VAL A 443 4.22 14.06 -11.04
CA VAL A 443 4.43 14.06 -9.59
C VAL A 443 4.83 15.46 -9.14
N TYR A 444 5.76 16.10 -9.84
CA TYR A 444 6.23 17.45 -9.51
C TYR A 444 5.13 18.53 -9.67
N GLN A 445 4.15 18.33 -10.55
CA GLN A 445 2.97 19.20 -10.67
C GLN A 445 2.08 19.16 -9.41
N ARG A 446 1.98 18.01 -8.74
CA ARG A 446 1.23 17.83 -7.49
C ARG A 446 2.06 18.10 -6.24
N ARG A 447 3.39 17.98 -6.36
CA ARG A 447 4.38 18.23 -5.31
C ARG A 447 5.50 19.17 -5.80
N PRO A 448 5.22 20.49 -5.96
CA PRO A 448 6.18 21.43 -6.53
C PRO A 448 7.51 21.51 -5.76
N GLU A 449 7.50 21.23 -4.46
CA GLU A 449 8.68 21.17 -3.59
C GLU A 449 9.70 20.10 -4.04
N TYR A 450 9.26 19.07 -4.77
CA TYR A 450 10.14 18.01 -5.29
C TYR A 450 11.07 18.53 -6.39
N ARG A 451 10.74 19.61 -7.12
CA ARG A 451 11.65 20.11 -8.18
C ARG A 451 12.99 20.57 -7.61
N HIS A 452 12.95 21.31 -6.51
CA HIS A 452 14.14 21.86 -5.84
C HIS A 452 14.74 20.95 -4.74
N LEU A 453 14.04 19.88 -4.36
CA LEU A 453 14.58 18.83 -3.49
C LEU A 453 15.76 18.10 -4.18
N SER A 454 16.88 17.96 -3.48
CA SER A 454 17.99 17.12 -3.94
C SER A 454 17.66 15.64 -3.77
N ALA A 455 17.83 14.84 -4.83
CA ALA A 455 17.70 13.39 -4.77
C ALA A 455 18.93 12.69 -4.16
N GLY A 456 20.04 13.42 -3.93
CA GLY A 456 21.36 12.82 -3.79
C GLY A 456 21.89 12.28 -5.12
N ASP A 457 23.00 11.54 -5.11
CA ASP A 457 23.54 10.92 -6.33
C ASP A 457 22.70 9.72 -6.79
N VAL A 458 22.34 9.71 -8.07
CA VAL A 458 21.56 8.67 -8.75
C VAL A 458 22.28 8.08 -9.97
N ALA A 459 23.54 8.47 -10.23
CA ALA A 459 24.30 8.06 -11.42
C ALA A 459 24.36 6.54 -11.59
N ALA A 460 24.81 5.82 -10.55
CA ALA A 460 24.89 4.35 -10.55
C ALA A 460 23.54 3.65 -10.79
N GLN A 461 22.42 4.26 -10.39
CA GLN A 461 21.08 3.70 -10.64
C GLN A 461 20.62 3.94 -12.08
N LYS A 462 20.97 5.08 -12.68
CA LYS A 462 20.75 5.35 -14.11
C LYS A 462 21.63 4.46 -15.00
N GLU A 463 22.87 4.21 -14.59
CA GLU A 463 23.78 3.26 -15.23
C GLU A 463 23.25 1.82 -15.15
N LEU A 464 22.82 1.36 -13.97
CA LEU A 464 22.18 0.05 -13.79
C LEU A 464 20.98 -0.15 -14.74
N ARG A 465 20.10 0.85 -14.85
CA ARG A 465 18.96 0.82 -15.79
C ARG A 465 19.40 0.71 -17.25
N SER A 466 20.48 1.40 -17.63
CA SER A 466 21.06 1.33 -18.98
C SER A 466 21.66 -0.05 -19.28
N THR A 467 22.51 -0.56 -18.37
CA THR A 467 23.17 -1.88 -18.50
C THR A 467 22.17 -3.03 -18.56
N LEU A 468 21.06 -2.94 -17.83
CA LEU A 468 19.96 -3.91 -17.90
C LEU A 468 19.07 -3.77 -19.15
N ASN A 469 19.35 -2.80 -20.04
CA ASN A 469 18.62 -2.55 -21.29
C ASN A 469 17.09 -2.41 -21.07
N CYS A 470 16.71 -1.75 -19.97
CA CYS A 470 15.32 -1.64 -19.55
C CYS A 470 14.50 -0.73 -20.49
N LYS A 471 13.22 -1.07 -20.65
CA LYS A 471 12.25 -0.30 -21.45
C LYS A 471 11.97 1.08 -20.83
N SER A 472 11.29 1.95 -21.58
CA SER A 472 10.84 3.26 -21.08
C SER A 472 9.65 3.12 -20.11
N PHE A 473 9.47 4.12 -19.25
CA PHE A 473 8.30 4.20 -18.38
C PHE A 473 7.01 4.37 -19.19
N LYS A 474 7.10 5.03 -20.34
CA LYS A 474 6.02 5.12 -21.34
C LYS A 474 5.53 3.74 -21.80
N TRP A 475 6.42 2.77 -21.97
CA TRP A 475 6.05 1.39 -22.25
C TRP A 475 5.35 0.74 -21.04
N PHE A 476 5.87 0.94 -19.82
CA PHE A 476 5.21 0.44 -18.59
C PHE A 476 3.78 1.00 -18.45
N MET A 477 3.61 2.31 -18.62
CA MET A 477 2.30 2.98 -18.56
C MET A 477 1.34 2.60 -19.70
N LYS A 478 1.84 2.13 -20.85
CA LYS A 478 1.01 1.75 -22.00
C LYS A 478 0.67 0.25 -22.03
N GLU A 479 1.59 -0.63 -21.67
CA GLU A 479 1.39 -2.08 -21.81
C GLU A 479 1.10 -2.79 -20.47
N VAL A 480 1.60 -2.28 -19.34
CA VAL A 480 1.44 -2.91 -18.01
C VAL A 480 0.40 -2.21 -17.15
N ALA A 481 0.46 -0.88 -17.06
CA ALA A 481 -0.33 -0.05 -16.16
C ALA A 481 -1.36 0.84 -16.89
N TRP A 482 -1.88 0.40 -18.04
CA TRP A 482 -2.80 1.18 -18.89
C TRP A 482 -4.15 1.51 -18.22
N ASP A 483 -4.52 0.76 -17.19
CA ASP A 483 -5.72 0.95 -16.37
C ASP A 483 -5.51 2.03 -15.29
N LEU A 484 -4.27 2.27 -14.85
CA LEU A 484 -3.97 3.29 -13.84
C LEU A 484 -4.48 4.68 -14.27
N PRO A 485 -4.22 5.20 -15.50
CA PRO A 485 -4.80 6.46 -15.95
C PRO A 485 -6.33 6.53 -15.97
N LYS A 486 -7.04 5.39 -16.05
CA LYS A 486 -8.52 5.38 -15.96
C LYS A 486 -9.00 5.71 -14.54
N HIS A 487 -8.19 5.42 -13.51
CA HIS A 487 -8.48 5.72 -12.10
C HIS A 487 -7.75 6.95 -11.56
N TYR A 488 -6.53 7.23 -12.04
CA TYR A 488 -5.66 8.34 -11.63
C TYR A 488 -4.96 8.89 -12.88
N PRO A 489 -5.62 9.74 -13.69
CA PRO A 489 -5.03 10.29 -14.91
C PRO A 489 -3.90 11.28 -14.55
N PRO A 490 -2.82 11.34 -15.36
CA PRO A 490 -1.69 12.22 -15.10
C PRO A 490 -2.08 13.69 -15.11
N VAL A 491 -2.93 14.10 -16.07
CA VAL A 491 -3.65 15.38 -16.07
C VAL A 491 -5.11 15.08 -15.80
N GLU A 492 -5.68 15.70 -14.77
CA GLU A 492 -7.08 15.47 -14.38
C GLU A 492 -8.05 16.29 -15.24
N PRO A 493 -9.17 15.70 -15.72
CA PRO A 493 -10.18 16.45 -16.46
C PRO A 493 -10.81 17.59 -15.64
N PRO A 494 -11.32 18.65 -16.30
CA PRO A 494 -11.89 19.81 -15.61
C PRO A 494 -13.13 19.45 -14.77
N ALA A 495 -13.29 20.16 -13.65
CA ALA A 495 -14.47 20.06 -12.80
C ALA A 495 -15.75 20.54 -13.51
N ALA A 496 -16.89 19.96 -13.12
CA ALA A 496 -18.20 20.29 -13.67
C ALA A 496 -18.82 21.54 -13.01
N ALA A 497 -18.58 21.73 -11.71
CA ALA A 497 -18.99 22.92 -10.96
C ALA A 497 -18.13 23.12 -9.70
N TRP A 498 -17.94 24.35 -9.23
CA TRP A 498 -17.16 24.64 -8.01
C TRP A 498 -17.47 26.01 -7.39
N GLY A 499 -17.00 26.21 -6.14
CA GLY A 499 -17.16 27.43 -5.35
C GLY A 499 -18.13 27.23 -4.18
N GLU A 500 -18.82 28.30 -3.76
CA GLU A 500 -19.97 28.15 -2.85
C GLU A 500 -21.12 27.39 -3.52
N VAL A 501 -21.91 26.68 -2.71
CA VAL A 501 -23.14 25.99 -3.14
C VAL A 501 -24.30 26.50 -2.30
N ARG A 502 -25.22 27.24 -2.93
CA ARG A 502 -26.27 28.02 -2.25
C ARG A 502 -27.65 27.42 -2.47
N SER A 503 -28.45 27.32 -1.41
CA SER A 503 -29.87 26.92 -1.43
C SER A 503 -30.72 28.04 -2.02
N ALA A 504 -31.52 27.75 -3.06
CA ALA A 504 -32.36 28.76 -3.71
C ALA A 504 -33.51 29.25 -2.81
N ALA A 505 -34.11 28.36 -1.99
CA ALA A 505 -35.18 28.74 -1.06
C ALA A 505 -34.74 29.65 0.09
N SER A 506 -33.49 29.53 0.55
CA SER A 506 -33.05 30.15 1.82
C SER A 506 -31.91 31.16 1.66
N GLY A 507 -31.21 31.15 0.52
CA GLY A 507 -30.00 31.95 0.29
C GLY A 507 -28.80 31.54 1.14
N LEU A 508 -28.92 30.54 2.02
CA LEU A 508 -27.85 29.94 2.83
C LEU A 508 -26.95 29.04 1.97
N CYS A 509 -25.72 28.81 2.44
CA CYS A 509 -24.74 27.98 1.76
C CYS A 509 -24.56 26.64 2.47
N LEU A 510 -24.19 25.60 1.70
CA LEU A 510 -23.67 24.36 2.27
C LEU A 510 -22.38 24.65 3.05
N GLU A 511 -22.18 23.96 4.17
CA GLU A 511 -20.95 24.00 4.96
C GLU A 511 -20.64 22.62 5.56
N SER A 512 -19.35 22.30 5.67
CA SER A 512 -18.87 21.32 6.65
C SER A 512 -17.77 21.92 7.55
N LYS A 513 -17.96 21.82 8.87
CA LYS A 513 -17.02 22.33 9.88
C LYS A 513 -15.86 21.38 10.18
N HIS A 514 -15.97 20.10 9.79
CA HIS A 514 -14.96 19.08 10.03
C HIS A 514 -14.74 18.23 8.76
N PHE A 515 -13.48 18.06 8.36
CA PHE A 515 -13.12 17.36 7.12
C PHE A 515 -12.81 15.89 7.37
N VAL A 516 -13.67 15.23 8.14
CA VAL A 516 -13.52 13.83 8.57
C VAL A 516 -14.75 13.01 8.20
N SER A 517 -14.52 11.72 7.96
CA SER A 517 -15.55 10.73 7.64
C SER A 517 -16.67 10.71 8.70
N GLY A 518 -17.93 10.63 8.24
CA GLY A 518 -19.14 10.72 9.05
C GLY A 518 -19.67 12.13 9.33
N THR A 519 -18.97 13.21 8.95
CA THR A 519 -19.42 14.59 9.26
C THR A 519 -20.64 14.99 8.42
N PRO A 520 -21.80 15.38 8.99
CA PRO A 520 -22.95 15.84 8.22
C PRO A 520 -22.75 17.22 7.60
N ILE A 521 -23.20 17.39 6.36
CA ILE A 521 -23.31 18.69 5.69
C ILE A 521 -24.47 19.49 6.31
N ARG A 522 -24.32 20.82 6.45
CA ARG A 522 -25.31 21.73 7.04
C ARG A 522 -25.52 22.97 6.18
N LEU A 523 -26.58 23.71 6.47
CA LEU A 523 -26.78 25.07 5.95
C LEU A 523 -26.24 26.11 6.93
N GLU A 524 -25.37 27.00 6.46
CA GLU A 524 -24.84 28.11 7.24
C GLU A 524 -24.87 29.42 6.43
N SER A 525 -24.63 30.55 7.09
CA SER A 525 -24.60 31.85 6.42
C SER A 525 -23.40 31.93 5.46
N CYS A 526 -23.63 32.23 4.19
CA CYS A 526 -22.58 32.33 3.19
C CYS A 526 -21.48 33.34 3.60
N VAL A 527 -20.23 32.90 3.62
CA VAL A 527 -19.08 33.64 4.18
C VAL A 527 -18.49 34.68 3.20
N LYS A 528 -18.78 34.56 1.91
CA LYS A 528 -18.24 35.38 0.83
C LYS A 528 -18.51 36.88 1.03
N GLY A 529 -17.43 37.69 1.02
CA GLY A 529 -17.48 39.14 1.22
C GLY A 529 -16.89 39.62 2.56
N ARG A 530 -16.49 38.72 3.46
CA ARG A 530 -15.71 39.06 4.66
C ARG A 530 -14.21 38.95 4.37
N ALA A 531 -13.39 39.82 4.96
CA ALA A 531 -11.96 39.95 4.62
C ALA A 531 -11.04 38.80 5.10
N ASP A 532 -11.61 37.73 5.67
CA ASP A 532 -10.89 36.66 6.39
C ASP A 532 -11.31 35.26 5.91
N VAL A 533 -11.73 35.11 4.63
CA VAL A 533 -12.11 33.81 4.06
C VAL A 533 -10.87 32.97 3.77
N SER A 534 -10.29 32.38 4.81
CA SER A 534 -9.31 31.31 4.67
C SER A 534 -9.91 30.09 3.93
N TRP A 535 -9.05 29.31 3.27
CA TRP A 535 -9.45 28.03 2.64
C TRP A 535 -9.92 26.96 3.65
N GLY A 536 -9.99 27.29 4.95
CA GLY A 536 -10.49 26.43 6.02
C GLY A 536 -12.00 26.53 6.28
N HIS A 537 -12.74 27.48 5.69
CA HIS A 537 -14.16 27.71 6.04
C HIS A 537 -15.18 26.67 5.55
N GLY A 538 -14.77 25.65 4.79
CA GLY A 538 -15.63 24.48 4.53
C GLY A 538 -16.91 24.70 3.71
N GLN A 539 -17.14 25.91 3.19
CA GLN A 539 -18.23 26.26 2.26
C GLN A 539 -17.85 26.18 0.78
N VAL A 540 -16.57 25.92 0.48
CA VAL A 540 -16.08 25.74 -0.90
C VAL A 540 -16.15 24.25 -1.26
N PHE A 541 -16.84 23.94 -2.35
CA PHE A 541 -16.96 22.58 -2.88
C PHE A 541 -16.57 22.52 -4.36
N THR A 542 -16.28 21.30 -4.82
CA THR A 542 -16.03 20.98 -6.23
C THR A 542 -16.80 19.71 -6.61
N PHE A 543 -17.64 19.81 -7.64
CA PHE A 543 -18.21 18.66 -8.35
C PHE A 543 -17.20 18.21 -9.40
N GLY A 544 -16.43 17.17 -9.06
CA GLY A 544 -15.22 16.76 -9.77
C GLY A 544 -15.49 15.92 -11.02
N TRP A 545 -14.42 15.67 -11.79
CA TRP A 545 -14.47 14.88 -13.03
C TRP A 545 -14.90 13.42 -12.83
N ARG A 546 -14.91 12.92 -11.58
CA ARG A 546 -15.33 11.57 -11.17
C ARG A 546 -16.84 11.45 -10.91
N GLU A 547 -17.58 12.55 -11.09
CA GLU A 547 -19.00 12.69 -10.71
C GLU A 547 -19.24 12.60 -9.18
N ASP A 548 -18.21 12.93 -8.39
CA ASP A 548 -18.27 13.08 -6.93
C ASP A 548 -18.20 14.57 -6.51
N ILE A 549 -18.78 14.92 -5.35
CA ILE A 549 -18.73 16.28 -4.78
C ILE A 549 -17.79 16.28 -3.59
N ARG A 550 -16.82 17.19 -3.56
CA ARG A 550 -15.72 17.25 -2.59
C ARG A 550 -15.61 18.60 -1.91
N VAL A 551 -15.04 18.65 -0.72
CA VAL A 551 -14.64 19.91 -0.06
C VAL A 551 -13.36 20.45 -0.70
N GLY A 552 -13.28 21.76 -0.92
CA GLY A 552 -12.12 22.44 -1.52
C GLY A 552 -12.37 22.86 -2.97
N ASP A 553 -11.48 23.71 -3.49
CA ASP A 553 -11.47 24.14 -4.89
C ASP A 553 -10.89 23.05 -5.82
N PRO A 554 -11.02 23.16 -7.15
CA PRO A 554 -10.62 22.12 -8.08
C PRO A 554 -9.12 21.75 -8.06
N MET A 555 -8.23 22.62 -7.56
CA MET A 555 -6.80 22.33 -7.45
C MET A 555 -6.42 21.72 -6.09
N HIS A 556 -7.24 21.94 -5.04
CA HIS A 556 -6.92 21.51 -3.67
C HIS A 556 -8.07 20.73 -3.00
N THR A 557 -8.81 19.92 -3.77
CA THR A 557 -9.89 19.08 -3.22
C THR A 557 -9.37 18.14 -2.13
N LYS A 558 -10.13 18.04 -1.03
CA LYS A 558 -9.85 17.09 0.05
C LYS A 558 -10.29 15.69 -0.37
N LYS A 559 -9.69 14.66 0.24
CA LYS A 559 -10.00 13.24 -0.05
C LYS A 559 -11.28 12.76 0.66
N VAL A 560 -12.21 13.68 0.93
CA VAL A 560 -13.55 13.42 1.50
C VAL A 560 -14.64 13.95 0.57
N CYS A 561 -15.67 13.12 0.36
CA CYS A 561 -16.70 13.24 -0.66
C CYS A 561 -18.10 13.25 -0.03
N PHE A 562 -19.09 13.85 -0.71
CA PHE A 562 -20.51 13.73 -0.34
C PHE A 562 -20.98 12.29 -0.50
N ASP A 563 -21.57 11.76 0.57
CA ASP A 563 -22.08 10.40 0.68
C ASP A 563 -23.55 10.41 1.16
N ALA A 564 -24.37 9.52 0.61
CA ALA A 564 -25.78 9.36 0.97
C ALA A 564 -26.20 7.87 1.00
N VAL A 565 -26.56 7.38 2.18
CA VAL A 565 -26.88 5.96 2.42
C VAL A 565 -28.30 5.58 2.01
N SER A 566 -29.25 6.53 2.02
CA SER A 566 -30.66 6.26 1.68
C SER A 566 -31.34 7.45 0.99
N HIS A 567 -32.62 7.30 0.65
CA HIS A 567 -33.45 8.38 0.11
C HIS A 567 -33.95 9.38 1.17
N ASN A 568 -33.57 9.18 2.44
CA ASN A 568 -33.99 10.00 3.59
C ASN A 568 -32.86 10.25 4.62
N SER A 569 -31.61 9.89 4.32
CA SER A 569 -30.46 10.12 5.19
C SER A 569 -30.03 11.59 5.18
N PRO A 570 -29.28 12.07 6.19
CA PRO A 570 -28.42 13.24 5.97
C PRO A 570 -27.46 12.99 4.80
N VAL A 571 -26.92 14.06 4.22
CA VAL A 571 -25.71 13.98 3.38
C VAL A 571 -24.50 14.13 4.31
N THR A 572 -23.56 13.21 4.24
CA THR A 572 -22.32 13.22 5.05
C THR A 572 -21.09 13.38 4.18
N LEU A 573 -19.95 13.71 4.79
CA LEU A 573 -18.64 13.47 4.23
C LEU A 573 -18.20 12.04 4.53
N TYR A 574 -17.72 11.30 3.54
CA TYR A 574 -17.06 10.00 3.68
C TYR A 574 -15.75 9.99 2.87
N ASP A 575 -14.89 9.00 3.10
CA ASP A 575 -13.58 8.92 2.42
C ASP A 575 -13.75 8.56 0.93
N CYS A 576 -13.21 9.40 0.04
CA CYS A 576 -13.47 9.33 -1.40
C CYS A 576 -13.01 8.03 -2.07
N HIS A 577 -13.89 7.04 -2.18
CA HIS A 577 -13.59 5.75 -2.81
C HIS A 577 -13.64 5.78 -4.36
N GLY A 578 -14.33 6.75 -4.97
CA GLY A 578 -14.30 6.99 -6.42
C GLY A 578 -14.97 5.90 -7.29
N MET A 579 -15.76 5.01 -6.70
CA MET A 579 -16.47 3.92 -7.40
C MET A 579 -17.88 4.34 -7.88
N ARG A 580 -18.11 5.65 -8.05
CA ARG A 580 -19.44 6.27 -8.18
C ARG A 580 -20.32 5.92 -6.96
N GLY A 581 -21.18 4.91 -7.02
CA GLY A 581 -21.89 4.37 -5.84
C GLY A 581 -22.69 5.41 -5.05
N ASN A 582 -22.65 5.31 -3.72
CA ASN A 582 -23.24 6.25 -2.74
C ASN A 582 -22.60 7.65 -2.71
N GLN A 583 -21.60 7.89 -3.57
CA GLN A 583 -21.01 9.21 -3.84
C GLN A 583 -21.24 9.68 -5.29
N LEU A 584 -22.17 9.06 -6.04
CA LEU A 584 -22.48 9.45 -7.42
C LEU A 584 -23.50 10.58 -7.46
N TRP A 585 -23.10 11.74 -7.97
CA TRP A 585 -23.98 12.90 -8.06
C TRP A 585 -24.26 13.32 -9.51
N ARG A 586 -25.44 13.92 -9.70
CA ARG A 586 -25.90 14.53 -10.95
C ARG A 586 -26.44 15.91 -10.64
N TYR A 587 -25.79 16.95 -11.16
CA TYR A 587 -26.31 18.31 -11.10
C TYR A 587 -27.09 18.59 -12.39
N ARG A 588 -28.42 18.61 -12.27
CA ARG A 588 -29.37 18.62 -13.40
C ARG A 588 -29.73 20.03 -13.86
N LYS A 589 -30.40 20.14 -15.02
CA LYS A 589 -30.82 21.44 -15.61
C LYS A 589 -31.81 22.20 -14.70
N ASP A 590 -32.62 21.48 -13.92
CA ASP A 590 -33.54 21.99 -12.87
C ASP A 590 -32.84 22.46 -11.58
N LYS A 591 -31.50 22.43 -11.53
CA LYS A 591 -30.67 22.76 -10.36
C LYS A 591 -30.77 21.77 -9.20
N SER A 592 -31.38 20.60 -9.39
CA SER A 592 -31.35 19.54 -8.39
C SER A 592 -29.96 18.88 -8.32
N LEU A 593 -29.57 18.49 -7.10
CA LEU A 593 -28.49 17.54 -6.83
C LEU A 593 -29.12 16.17 -6.68
N TYR A 594 -29.19 15.43 -7.78
CA TYR A 594 -29.76 14.09 -7.85
C TYR A 594 -28.71 13.02 -7.50
N HIS A 595 -29.11 12.07 -6.67
CA HIS A 595 -28.34 10.89 -6.27
C HIS A 595 -28.97 9.64 -6.92
N PRO A 596 -28.40 9.10 -8.01
CA PRO A 596 -29.03 8.01 -8.76
C PRO A 596 -29.21 6.72 -7.95
N VAL A 597 -28.30 6.43 -7.01
CA VAL A 597 -28.28 5.16 -6.27
C VAL A 597 -29.41 5.04 -5.25
N SER A 598 -29.92 6.15 -4.72
CA SER A 598 -31.14 6.16 -3.87
C SER A 598 -32.35 6.79 -4.56
N ASN A 599 -32.26 7.09 -5.87
CA ASN A 599 -33.28 7.76 -6.68
C ASN A 599 -33.94 8.98 -5.99
N SER A 600 -33.11 9.85 -5.40
CA SER A 600 -33.55 10.95 -4.56
C SER A 600 -32.68 12.20 -4.76
N CYS A 601 -33.13 13.34 -4.26
CA CYS A 601 -32.47 14.63 -4.44
C CYS A 601 -32.06 15.23 -3.09
N VAL A 602 -30.98 16.02 -3.07
CA VAL A 602 -30.59 16.79 -1.87
C VAL A 602 -31.63 17.88 -1.62
N ASP A 603 -32.20 17.85 -0.43
CA ASP A 603 -33.20 18.78 0.10
C ASP A 603 -32.67 19.47 1.35
N SER A 604 -33.36 20.51 1.83
CA SER A 604 -32.89 21.31 2.95
C SER A 604 -34.00 21.90 3.81
N ASN A 605 -33.72 22.00 5.11
CA ASN A 605 -34.54 22.74 6.06
C ASN A 605 -33.71 23.86 6.67
N ALA A 606 -34.06 25.11 6.34
CA ALA A 606 -33.35 26.30 6.76
C ALA A 606 -33.52 26.64 8.26
N SER A 607 -34.65 26.31 8.89
CA SER A 607 -34.85 26.58 10.33
C SER A 607 -34.04 25.63 11.21
N GLU A 608 -33.91 24.36 10.79
CA GLU A 608 -33.06 23.36 11.44
C GLU A 608 -31.59 23.37 10.97
N ARG A 609 -31.25 24.18 9.95
CA ARG A 609 -29.93 24.20 9.27
C ARG A 609 -29.48 22.84 8.71
N ARG A 610 -30.43 21.97 8.34
CA ARG A 610 -30.19 20.58 7.90
C ARG A 610 -30.21 20.42 6.39
N VAL A 611 -29.40 19.47 5.93
CA VAL A 611 -29.30 19.01 4.54
C VAL A 611 -29.48 17.49 4.55
N PHE A 612 -30.38 16.97 3.70
CA PHE A 612 -30.82 15.57 3.72
C PHE A 612 -31.34 15.13 2.36
N MET A 613 -31.45 13.83 2.12
CA MET A 613 -32.06 13.30 0.92
C MET A 613 -33.59 13.30 1.03
N ASN A 614 -34.28 13.57 -0.08
CA ASN A 614 -35.75 13.51 -0.16
C ASN A 614 -36.21 13.13 -1.58
N VAL A 615 -37.50 12.82 -1.75
CA VAL A 615 -38.12 12.59 -3.07
C VAL A 615 -37.92 13.82 -3.96
N CYS A 616 -37.40 13.61 -5.16
CA CYS A 616 -37.11 14.70 -6.11
C CYS A 616 -38.37 15.46 -6.53
N ASN A 617 -38.34 16.79 -6.35
CA ASN A 617 -39.35 17.72 -6.84
C ASN A 617 -38.65 18.90 -7.54
N PRO A 618 -38.59 18.92 -8.89
CA PRO A 618 -37.95 19.99 -9.66
C PRO A 618 -38.50 21.40 -9.38
N ALA A 619 -39.74 21.52 -8.90
CA ALA A 619 -40.37 22.78 -8.54
C ALA A 619 -40.05 23.23 -7.10
N SER A 620 -39.40 22.41 -6.27
CA SER A 620 -39.07 22.79 -4.89
C SER A 620 -37.77 23.59 -4.81
N ALA A 621 -37.88 24.88 -4.47
CA ALA A 621 -36.71 25.73 -4.24
C ALA A 621 -35.78 25.24 -3.10
N SER A 622 -36.24 24.35 -2.21
CA SER A 622 -35.41 23.73 -1.16
C SER A 622 -34.45 22.66 -1.68
N GLN A 623 -34.74 22.11 -2.88
CA GLN A 623 -33.94 21.13 -3.61
C GLN A 623 -33.13 21.75 -4.76
N GLN A 624 -33.28 23.05 -5.00
CA GLN A 624 -32.55 23.80 -6.03
C GLN A 624 -31.28 24.40 -5.45
N TRP A 625 -30.14 24.02 -6.03
CA TRP A 625 -28.80 24.37 -5.56
C TRP A 625 -28.04 25.17 -6.62
N LEU A 626 -27.36 26.24 -6.20
CA LEU A 626 -26.62 27.13 -7.09
C LEU A 626 -25.14 27.09 -6.76
N PHE A 627 -24.34 26.45 -7.62
CA PHE A 627 -22.88 26.57 -7.61
C PHE A 627 -22.45 27.95 -8.12
N GLU A 628 -21.40 28.53 -7.53
CA GLU A 628 -20.78 29.78 -8.00
C GLU A 628 -20.31 29.71 -9.46
N LYS A 629 -19.64 28.61 -9.83
CA LYS A 629 -19.03 28.41 -11.16
C LYS A 629 -19.43 27.04 -11.71
N THR A 630 -19.67 26.98 -13.01
CA THR A 630 -20.10 25.77 -13.72
C THR A 630 -19.42 25.66 -15.07
N ASN A 631 -19.24 24.43 -15.55
CA ASN A 631 -18.77 24.11 -16.89
C ASN A 631 -19.90 23.35 -17.61
N ALA A 632 -20.64 24.06 -18.47
CA ALA A 632 -21.82 23.52 -19.16
C ALA A 632 -21.49 22.25 -19.96
N THR A 633 -20.38 22.25 -20.70
CA THR A 633 -19.95 21.11 -21.53
C THR A 633 -19.74 19.83 -20.71
N VAL A 634 -19.16 19.94 -19.51
CA VAL A 634 -18.96 18.79 -18.60
C VAL A 634 -20.28 18.38 -17.94
N LEU A 635 -21.14 19.33 -17.58
CA LEU A 635 -22.47 19.03 -17.04
C LEU A 635 -23.40 18.36 -18.06
N GLU A 636 -23.30 18.68 -19.35
CA GLU A 636 -24.06 18.01 -20.39
C GLU A 636 -23.52 16.59 -20.66
N LEU A 637 -22.21 16.40 -20.65
CA LEU A 637 -21.58 15.07 -20.68
C LEU A 637 -22.07 14.18 -19.51
N PHE A 638 -22.14 14.73 -18.30
CA PHE A 638 -22.54 14.00 -17.10
C PHE A 638 -24.04 13.63 -17.06
N ASN A 639 -24.91 14.46 -17.65
CA ASN A 639 -26.35 14.21 -17.70
C ASN A 639 -26.80 13.45 -18.95
N HIS A 640 -25.89 13.05 -19.85
CA HIS A 640 -26.22 12.29 -21.05
C HIS A 640 -26.86 10.94 -20.71
N GLY A 641 -28.11 10.73 -21.14
CA GLY A 641 -28.89 9.53 -20.81
C GLY A 641 -29.59 9.56 -19.44
N VAL A 642 -29.74 10.73 -18.81
CA VAL A 642 -30.35 10.91 -17.47
C VAL A 642 -31.62 11.81 -17.53
N ASN A 643 -32.35 11.73 -18.65
CA ASN A 643 -33.67 12.34 -18.85
C ASN A 643 -34.77 11.46 -18.24
#